data_AF-A0A915AXA0-F1
#
_entry.id   AF-A0A915AXA0-F1
#
_cell.length_a   1.000
_cell.length_b   1.000
_cell.length_c   1.000
_cell.angle_alpha   90.00
_cell.angle_beta   90.00
_cell.angle_gamma   90.00
#
_symmetry.space_group_name_H-M   'P 1'
#
loop_
_entity.id
_entity.type
_entity.pdbx_description
1 polymer ?
#
loop_
_entity_poly.entity_id
_entity_poly.type
_entity_poly.pdbx_seq_one_letter_code
_entity_poly.pdbx_strand_id
1 'polypeptide(L)'
;MMGHQSFRDQASFCALINHEGQVVDHLRLVNIVKNGNSMKPGEANLKRQDMEYLGKFIAKRRPHVVAICGENLHAYYLKRDIEIMLRQLAESNNLPVIPVEIVDNEAAKVYMHSKQAATEFPDYPLLLKQAVSLGRLLLDPLIEYCHMCNIDQDVLCISYHPLQTEINKDDLMFALSLEFINRVNEVGVDVHRCLEYPYTANMLQFVCGLGPRKAANLLKVLKQNDNLLESRTKLVTLCRMGPKVFMNCAGFIKLDTAKVSERTDAYVEVLDGSRVHPETYEWARKMAVDALEIDDTADPTSALEEILQNPDKLKDLDLDAFADELARQGFGNKSITLYDIRAELNHRYKDLRIPYESPSRERIFTMLTKETPASIGKLMLGRVLHIVYRKPRDPDERERMLPIRDERTGQWKCQYCYKPDFSNTNEVWQHIDSCPGQPVGVKVRFDNGITGFVPNKYISDRPDSFVDPSERMQRNQPVYCRILDLDPEKFSATCSCRSSDLRNLNPQNNKLDDYFDREKAMEDEENERKIKEQKKVQTNFVKRVISHPSFHNVTYRDAERMLQKFEQGEAIIRPSSKSVSHLTVTWKVAEGIYQHIDVKEEGKQHQFSLGKTLLIGSDEFEDLDEILARHIQPMAAFARDVLSHKYFLDGVKAEDRENIEMHLADERKRDPTRIPYTMTPSQDFPGKFVLSYMPVAKVKHEYFTVTPEGFRFRQQIFPGLMIMLTWFKEHYREPPPGIFDDSRHQR
;
A
#
# COMPACT_ATOMS: atom_id res chain seq x y z
N MET A 1 -11.07 9.56 -24.89
CA MET A 1 -10.33 9.19 -23.67
C MET A 1 -11.20 8.36 -22.75
N MET A 2 -10.71 7.34 -22.05
CA MET A 2 -11.51 6.59 -21.06
C MET A 2 -10.82 6.55 -19.68
N GLY A 3 -11.47 7.08 -18.64
CA GLY A 3 -11.03 7.02 -17.23
C GLY A 3 -11.71 5.86 -16.49
N HIS A 4 -10.95 5.08 -15.71
CA HIS A 4 -11.46 3.94 -14.95
C HIS A 4 -10.62 3.68 -13.70
N GLN A 5 -11.29 3.31 -12.60
CA GLN A 5 -10.70 2.87 -11.32
C GLN A 5 -10.90 1.37 -11.10
N SER A 6 -9.99 0.72 -10.38
CA SER A 6 -9.80 -0.74 -10.20
C SER A 6 -11.00 -1.65 -9.85
N PHE A 7 -12.21 -1.12 -9.65
CA PHE A 7 -13.40 -1.89 -9.29
C PHE A 7 -14.33 -2.12 -10.49
N ARG A 8 -14.61 -3.39 -10.79
CA ARG A 8 -15.40 -3.83 -11.96
C ARG A 8 -16.86 -3.33 -11.99
N ASP A 9 -17.34 -2.77 -10.89
CA ASP A 9 -18.72 -2.28 -10.75
C ASP A 9 -18.84 -0.75 -10.87
N GLN A 10 -17.73 -0.04 -11.04
CA GLN A 10 -17.73 1.42 -11.23
C GLN A 10 -17.87 1.75 -12.72
N ALA A 11 -18.69 2.76 -13.03
CA ALA A 11 -18.88 3.21 -14.40
C ALA A 11 -17.60 3.87 -14.95
N SER A 12 -17.21 3.47 -16.17
CA SER A 12 -16.18 4.15 -16.95
C SER A 12 -16.77 5.39 -17.61
N PHE A 13 -15.92 6.40 -17.82
CA PHE A 13 -16.31 7.64 -18.50
C PHE A 13 -15.44 7.85 -19.71
N CYS A 14 -16.04 8.32 -20.81
CA CYS A 14 -15.31 8.82 -21.95
C CYS A 14 -15.47 10.32 -22.13
N ALA A 15 -14.37 11.01 -22.44
CA ALA A 15 -14.38 12.39 -22.90
C ALA A 15 -13.89 12.45 -24.35
N LEU A 16 -14.60 13.21 -25.20
CA LEU A 16 -14.16 13.64 -26.51
C LEU A 16 -13.66 15.07 -26.39
N ILE A 17 -12.39 15.27 -26.78
CA ILE A 17 -11.78 16.59 -26.82
C ILE A 17 -11.39 16.96 -28.25
N ASN A 18 -11.46 18.24 -28.58
CA ASN A 18 -10.98 18.77 -29.86
C ASN A 18 -9.47 19.03 -29.83
N HIS A 19 -8.91 19.48 -30.95
CA HIS A 19 -7.49 19.82 -31.09
C HIS A 19 -7.05 21.01 -30.21
N GLU A 20 -7.99 21.80 -29.72
CA GLU A 20 -7.77 22.88 -28.75
C GLU A 20 -7.89 22.41 -27.30
N GLY A 21 -8.11 21.12 -27.03
CA GLY A 21 -8.19 20.55 -25.68
C GLY A 21 -9.45 20.90 -24.90
N GLN A 22 -10.50 21.40 -25.57
CA GLN A 22 -11.83 21.59 -25.01
C GLN A 22 -12.66 20.31 -25.11
N VAL A 23 -13.55 20.11 -24.14
CA VAL A 23 -14.47 18.98 -24.10
C VAL A 23 -15.66 19.25 -25.02
N VAL A 24 -15.82 18.43 -26.06
CA VAL A 24 -16.91 18.54 -27.04
C VAL A 24 -18.11 17.70 -26.61
N ASP A 25 -17.84 16.49 -26.10
CA ASP A 25 -18.87 15.52 -25.75
C ASP A 25 -18.32 14.50 -24.73
N HIS A 26 -19.20 13.80 -24.03
CA HIS A 26 -18.80 12.76 -23.10
C HIS A 26 -19.79 11.59 -23.06
N LEU A 27 -19.32 10.43 -22.60
CA LEU A 27 -20.08 9.19 -22.54
C LEU A 27 -19.90 8.53 -21.18
N ARG A 28 -20.96 7.90 -20.66
CA ARG A 28 -20.91 7.06 -19.46
C ARG A 28 -21.16 5.61 -19.85
N LEU A 29 -20.26 4.72 -19.45
CA LEU A 29 -20.25 3.31 -19.82
C LEU A 29 -20.11 2.45 -18.55
N VAL A 30 -21.22 1.90 -18.09
CA VAL A 30 -21.32 1.25 -16.77
C VAL A 30 -20.71 -0.15 -16.76
N ASN A 31 -20.73 -0.85 -17.88
CA ASN A 31 -20.49 -2.28 -17.99
C ASN A 31 -19.28 -2.65 -18.85
N ILE A 32 -18.56 -1.67 -19.39
CA ILE A 32 -17.51 -1.91 -20.40
C ILE A 32 -16.32 -2.74 -19.87
N VAL A 33 -16.07 -2.72 -18.56
CA VAL A 33 -14.98 -3.48 -17.91
C VAL A 33 -15.42 -4.85 -17.41
N LYS A 34 -16.70 -5.22 -17.58
CA LYS A 34 -17.19 -6.55 -17.22
C LYS A 34 -16.49 -7.64 -18.05
N ASN A 35 -16.46 -8.86 -17.52
CA ASN A 35 -15.81 -9.97 -18.22
C ASN A 35 -16.74 -10.49 -19.34
N GLY A 36 -16.27 -10.40 -20.59
CA GLY A 36 -17.01 -10.93 -21.75
C GLY A 36 -17.18 -12.45 -21.73
N ASN A 37 -16.32 -13.16 -20.99
CA ASN A 37 -16.35 -14.61 -20.82
C ASN A 37 -16.90 -15.04 -19.45
N SER A 38 -17.65 -14.16 -18.76
CA SER A 38 -18.24 -14.49 -17.47
C SER A 38 -19.30 -15.59 -17.64
N MET A 39 -19.25 -16.61 -16.78
CA MET A 39 -20.28 -17.65 -16.68
C MET A 39 -21.56 -17.12 -16.00
N LYS A 40 -21.52 -15.90 -15.44
CA LYS A 40 -22.70 -15.27 -14.85
C LYS A 40 -23.65 -14.81 -15.94
N PRO A 41 -24.96 -15.12 -15.85
CA PRO A 41 -25.93 -14.74 -16.87
C PRO A 41 -26.04 -13.21 -16.98
N GLY A 42 -25.99 -12.69 -18.21
CA GLY A 42 -26.24 -11.27 -18.52
C GLY A 42 -25.02 -10.34 -18.56
N GLU A 43 -23.93 -10.62 -17.85
CA GLU A 43 -22.75 -9.72 -17.80
C GLU A 43 -22.10 -9.51 -19.18
N ALA A 44 -21.94 -10.58 -19.96
CA ALA A 44 -21.37 -10.51 -21.29
C ALA A 44 -22.23 -9.69 -22.27
N ASN A 45 -23.56 -9.78 -22.15
CA ASN A 45 -24.49 -9.02 -22.98
C ASN A 45 -24.45 -7.53 -22.62
N LEU A 46 -24.38 -7.18 -21.34
CA LEU A 46 -24.26 -5.79 -20.89
C LEU A 46 -22.98 -5.13 -21.41
N LYS A 47 -21.84 -5.84 -21.37
CA LYS A 47 -20.60 -5.33 -21.98
C LYS A 47 -20.75 -5.13 -23.49
N ARG A 48 -21.38 -6.07 -24.20
CA ARG A 48 -21.59 -5.95 -25.64
C ARG A 48 -22.42 -4.70 -25.99
N GLN A 49 -23.47 -4.42 -25.23
CA GLN A 49 -24.29 -3.21 -25.39
C GLN A 49 -23.47 -1.92 -25.23
N ASP A 50 -22.64 -1.83 -24.19
CA ASP A 50 -21.75 -0.67 -23.98
C ASP A 50 -20.72 -0.53 -25.11
N MET A 51 -20.17 -1.64 -25.61
CA MET A 51 -19.22 -1.64 -26.74
C MET A 51 -19.89 -1.17 -28.04
N GLU A 52 -21.12 -1.59 -28.31
CA GLU A 52 -21.91 -1.12 -29.46
C GLU A 52 -22.23 0.37 -29.32
N TYR A 53 -22.56 0.83 -28.11
CA TYR A 53 -22.83 2.24 -27.86
C TYR A 53 -21.59 3.12 -28.05
N LEU A 54 -20.43 2.66 -27.56
CA LEU A 54 -19.14 3.28 -27.84
C LEU A 54 -18.83 3.29 -29.34
N GLY A 55 -19.09 2.19 -30.06
CA GLY A 55 -18.89 2.10 -31.50
C GLY A 55 -19.72 3.13 -32.28
N LYS A 56 -21.01 3.29 -31.93
CA LYS A 56 -21.89 4.33 -32.50
C LYS A 56 -21.38 5.74 -32.21
N PHE A 57 -20.89 5.98 -30.98
CA PHE A 57 -20.32 7.27 -30.59
C PHE A 57 -19.07 7.61 -31.42
N ILE A 58 -18.16 6.65 -31.60
CA ILE A 58 -16.95 6.81 -32.41
C ILE A 58 -17.29 7.01 -33.90
N ALA A 59 -18.24 6.23 -34.44
CA ALA A 59 -18.66 6.38 -35.83
C ALA A 59 -19.25 7.77 -36.13
N LYS A 60 -19.99 8.34 -35.15
CA LYS A 60 -20.56 9.68 -35.25
C LYS A 60 -19.52 10.79 -35.13
N ARG A 61 -18.58 10.66 -34.19
CA ARG A 61 -17.64 11.74 -33.81
C ARG A 61 -16.29 11.69 -34.54
N ARG A 62 -15.93 10.53 -35.08
CA ARG A 62 -14.70 10.27 -35.87
C ARG A 62 -13.42 10.82 -35.21
N PRO A 63 -13.06 10.36 -34.00
CA PRO A 63 -11.82 10.78 -33.37
C PRO A 63 -10.59 10.27 -34.13
N HIS A 64 -9.50 11.03 -34.09
CA HIS A 64 -8.22 10.63 -34.70
C HIS A 64 -7.44 9.60 -33.88
N VAL A 65 -7.67 9.57 -32.56
CA VAL A 65 -7.00 8.65 -31.64
C VAL A 65 -7.92 8.34 -30.46
N VAL A 66 -7.82 7.14 -29.92
CA VAL A 66 -8.48 6.74 -28.66
C VAL A 66 -7.40 6.48 -27.63
N ALA A 67 -7.46 7.14 -26.49
CA ALA A 67 -6.57 6.81 -25.38
C ALA A 67 -7.31 6.32 -24.14
N ILE A 68 -6.66 5.35 -23.49
CA ILE A 68 -7.17 4.55 -22.39
C ILE A 68 -6.23 4.76 -21.21
N CYS A 69 -6.83 4.99 -20.04
CA CYS A 69 -6.12 5.15 -18.79
C CYS A 69 -5.33 3.88 -18.42
N GLY A 70 -4.01 4.01 -18.27
CA GLY A 70 -3.10 2.91 -17.92
C GLY A 70 -3.02 2.60 -16.41
N GLU A 71 -4.13 2.26 -15.77
CA GLU A 71 -4.14 1.99 -14.32
C GLU A 71 -3.68 0.57 -13.96
N ASN A 72 -4.20 -0.42 -14.68
CA ASN A 72 -4.06 -1.83 -14.33
C ASN A 72 -4.21 -2.72 -15.57
N LEU A 73 -4.01 -4.03 -15.42
CA LEU A 73 -4.08 -4.99 -16.52
C LEU A 73 -5.44 -5.00 -17.27
N HIS A 74 -6.53 -4.52 -16.67
CA HIS A 74 -7.81 -4.40 -17.37
C HIS A 74 -7.76 -3.39 -18.52
N ALA A 75 -6.93 -2.34 -18.42
CA ALA A 75 -6.71 -1.40 -19.51
C ALA A 75 -6.16 -2.09 -20.77
N TYR A 76 -5.26 -3.08 -20.60
CA TYR A 76 -4.71 -3.86 -21.70
C TYR A 76 -5.78 -4.71 -22.40
N TYR A 77 -6.62 -5.41 -21.63
CA TYR A 77 -7.73 -6.19 -22.19
C TYR A 77 -8.77 -5.29 -22.89
N LEU A 78 -9.07 -4.15 -22.28
CA LEU A 78 -9.98 -3.16 -22.86
C LEU A 78 -9.43 -2.58 -24.17
N LYS A 79 -8.13 -2.26 -24.25
CA LYS A 79 -7.46 -1.84 -25.48
C LYS A 79 -7.69 -2.85 -26.59
N ARG A 80 -7.43 -4.13 -26.33
CA ARG A 80 -7.65 -5.21 -27.30
C ARG A 80 -9.12 -5.29 -27.76
N ASP A 81 -10.07 -5.21 -26.84
CA ASP A 81 -11.50 -5.27 -27.18
C ASP A 81 -11.93 -4.07 -28.05
N ILE A 82 -11.41 -2.87 -27.74
CA ILE A 82 -11.66 -1.66 -28.53
C ILE A 82 -11.00 -1.74 -29.90
N GLU A 83 -9.75 -2.23 -30.00
CA GLU A 83 -9.08 -2.43 -31.30
C GLU A 83 -9.86 -3.38 -32.21
N ILE A 84 -10.38 -4.48 -31.67
CA ILE A 84 -11.20 -5.42 -32.45
C ILE A 84 -12.46 -4.73 -32.96
N MET A 85 -13.17 -3.99 -32.10
CA MET A 85 -14.36 -3.24 -32.47
C MET A 85 -14.06 -2.15 -33.51
N LEU A 86 -12.93 -1.44 -33.39
CA LEU A 86 -12.51 -0.41 -34.33
C LEU A 86 -12.13 -0.99 -35.70
N ARG A 87 -11.48 -2.17 -35.76
CA ARG A 87 -11.22 -2.87 -37.03
C ARG A 87 -12.52 -3.26 -37.73
N GLN A 88 -13.49 -3.80 -37.00
CA GLN A 88 -14.81 -4.12 -37.54
C GLN A 88 -15.55 -2.89 -38.08
N LEU A 89 -15.47 -1.76 -37.35
CA LEU A 89 -16.05 -0.49 -37.81
C LEU A 89 -15.32 0.10 -39.02
N ALA A 90 -14.00 -0.01 -39.06
CA ALA A 90 -13.16 0.44 -40.18
C ALA A 90 -13.51 -0.33 -41.46
N GLU A 91 -13.64 -1.66 -41.37
CA GLU A 91 -14.08 -2.54 -42.47
C GLU A 91 -15.50 -2.22 -42.93
N SER A 92 -16.43 -2.03 -41.99
CA SER A 92 -17.85 -1.79 -42.31
C SER A 92 -18.12 -0.42 -42.95
N ASN A 93 -17.37 0.61 -42.55
CA ASN A 93 -17.58 1.99 -42.98
C ASN A 93 -16.50 2.52 -43.94
N ASN A 94 -15.54 1.68 -44.35
CA ASN A 94 -14.38 2.05 -45.16
C ASN A 94 -13.61 3.27 -44.59
N LEU A 95 -13.35 3.23 -43.28
CA LEU A 95 -12.64 4.29 -42.54
C LEU A 95 -11.21 3.86 -42.20
N PRO A 96 -10.26 4.81 -42.04
CA PRO A 96 -8.94 4.49 -41.53
C PRO A 96 -9.04 3.90 -40.11
N VAL A 97 -8.15 2.96 -39.80
CA VAL A 97 -8.08 2.35 -38.46
C VAL A 97 -7.62 3.41 -37.46
N ILE A 98 -8.44 3.66 -36.45
CA ILE A 98 -8.14 4.62 -35.38
C ILE A 98 -7.17 3.96 -34.39
N PRO A 99 -5.98 4.55 -34.13
CA PRO A 99 -5.03 4.02 -33.14
C PRO A 99 -5.58 4.09 -31.72
N VAL A 100 -5.19 3.10 -30.90
CA VAL A 100 -5.57 3.00 -29.49
C VAL A 100 -4.33 3.01 -28.60
N GLU A 101 -4.21 4.04 -27.77
CA GLU A 101 -3.06 4.25 -26.89
C GLU A 101 -3.39 4.00 -25.41
N ILE A 102 -2.43 3.42 -24.69
CA ILE A 102 -2.47 3.36 -23.23
C ILE A 102 -1.60 4.50 -22.74
N VAL A 103 -2.19 5.42 -21.98
CA VAL A 103 -1.53 6.65 -21.53
C VAL A 103 -1.35 6.60 -20.02
N ASP A 104 -0.17 7.04 -19.56
CA ASP A 104 0.13 7.18 -18.14
C ASP A 104 -0.84 8.18 -17.50
N ASN A 105 -1.36 7.82 -16.33
CA ASN A 105 -2.45 8.57 -15.72
C ASN A 105 -2.07 9.20 -14.38
N GLU A 106 -0.79 9.18 -13.98
CA GLU A 106 -0.36 9.74 -12.69
C GLU A 106 -0.66 11.25 -12.61
N ALA A 107 -0.34 11.99 -13.68
CA ALA A 107 -0.73 13.40 -13.81
C ALA A 107 -2.26 13.60 -13.76
N ALA A 108 -3.01 12.81 -14.52
CA ALA A 108 -4.47 12.90 -14.57
C ALA A 108 -5.14 12.56 -13.22
N LYS A 109 -4.53 11.67 -12.42
CA LYS A 109 -4.95 11.36 -11.04
C LYS A 109 -4.76 12.54 -10.11
N VAL A 110 -3.65 13.26 -10.24
CA VAL A 110 -3.45 14.49 -9.46
C VAL A 110 -4.48 15.53 -9.88
N TYR A 111 -4.63 15.77 -11.19
CA TYR A 111 -5.59 16.74 -11.72
C TYR A 111 -7.02 16.47 -11.28
N MET A 112 -7.54 15.24 -11.36
CA MET A 112 -8.94 14.96 -11.02
C MET A 112 -9.33 15.33 -9.57
N HIS A 113 -8.36 15.41 -8.66
CA HIS A 113 -8.54 15.81 -7.25
C HIS A 113 -8.16 17.28 -6.96
N SER A 114 -7.59 18.00 -7.94
CA SER A 114 -7.20 19.40 -7.82
C SER A 114 -8.39 20.35 -7.65
N LYS A 115 -8.16 21.50 -7.00
CA LYS A 115 -9.13 22.60 -6.96
C LYS A 115 -9.37 23.19 -8.35
N GLN A 116 -8.36 23.12 -9.21
CA GLN A 116 -8.43 23.60 -10.58
C GLN A 116 -9.43 22.80 -11.40
N ALA A 117 -9.38 21.46 -11.37
CA ALA A 117 -10.37 20.60 -12.01
C ALA A 117 -11.78 20.77 -11.42
N ALA A 118 -11.89 21.04 -10.11
CA ALA A 118 -13.16 21.35 -9.48
C ALA A 118 -13.77 22.67 -9.95
N THR A 119 -12.92 23.67 -10.24
CA THR A 119 -13.33 24.98 -10.77
C THR A 119 -13.66 24.90 -12.25
N GLU A 120 -12.86 24.18 -13.04
CA GLU A 120 -13.04 24.05 -14.49
C GLU A 120 -14.27 23.19 -14.83
N PHE A 121 -14.49 22.12 -14.08
CA PHE A 121 -15.61 21.20 -14.30
C PHE A 121 -16.36 20.87 -13.01
N PRO A 122 -17.16 21.81 -12.45
CA PRO A 122 -17.85 21.61 -11.17
C PRO A 122 -18.74 20.36 -11.15
N ASP A 123 -19.49 20.13 -12.23
CA ASP A 123 -20.50 19.07 -12.34
C ASP A 123 -19.94 17.73 -12.83
N TYR A 124 -18.66 17.67 -13.20
CA TYR A 124 -18.08 16.43 -13.74
C TYR A 124 -17.64 15.49 -12.63
N PRO A 125 -17.98 14.19 -12.72
CA PRO A 125 -17.45 13.19 -11.80
C PRO A 125 -15.93 13.06 -11.97
N LEU A 126 -15.26 12.61 -10.91
CA LEU A 126 -13.79 12.56 -10.87
C LEU A 126 -13.19 11.78 -12.06
N LEU A 127 -13.77 10.63 -12.42
CA LEU A 127 -13.28 9.83 -13.56
C LEU A 127 -13.47 10.51 -14.92
N LEU A 128 -14.46 11.39 -15.06
CA LEU A 128 -14.62 12.19 -16.27
C LEU A 128 -13.55 13.30 -16.32
N LYS A 129 -13.25 13.95 -15.19
CA LYS A 129 -12.13 14.91 -15.08
C LYS A 129 -10.79 14.25 -15.42
N GLN A 130 -10.57 13.03 -14.92
CA GLN A 130 -9.40 12.23 -15.26
C GLN A 130 -9.33 11.96 -16.77
N ALA A 131 -10.45 11.61 -17.42
CA ALA A 131 -10.49 11.37 -18.86
C ALA A 131 -10.19 12.64 -19.68
N VAL A 132 -10.59 13.82 -19.19
CA VAL A 132 -10.25 15.11 -19.84
C VAL A 132 -8.74 15.38 -19.75
N SER A 133 -8.14 15.23 -18.57
CA SER A 133 -6.70 15.45 -18.39
C SER A 133 -5.85 14.44 -19.17
N LEU A 134 -6.23 13.16 -19.18
CA LEU A 134 -5.60 12.14 -20.02
C LEU A 134 -5.61 12.56 -21.50
N GLY A 135 -6.75 13.13 -21.90
CA GLY A 135 -6.99 13.89 -23.12
C GLY A 135 -5.88 14.85 -23.49
N ARG A 136 -5.74 15.85 -22.63
CA ARG A 136 -4.82 16.96 -22.81
C ARG A 136 -3.37 16.49 -22.75
N LEU A 137 -3.03 15.50 -21.91
CA LEU A 137 -1.70 14.89 -21.88
C LEU A 137 -1.28 14.30 -23.22
N LEU A 138 -2.19 13.60 -23.91
CA LEU A 138 -1.87 13.03 -25.23
C LEU A 138 -1.76 14.11 -26.31
N LEU A 139 -2.54 15.19 -26.20
CA LEU A 139 -2.49 16.32 -27.14
C LEU A 139 -1.20 17.14 -26.98
N ASP A 140 -0.93 17.61 -25.76
CA ASP A 140 0.28 18.34 -25.44
C ASP A 140 0.62 18.18 -23.93
N PRO A 141 1.60 17.31 -23.61
CA PRO A 141 2.05 17.11 -22.24
C PRO A 141 2.53 18.42 -21.60
N LEU A 142 3.22 19.29 -22.34
CA LEU A 142 3.82 20.51 -21.80
C LEU A 142 2.76 21.44 -21.22
N ILE A 143 1.65 21.63 -21.95
CA ILE A 143 0.53 22.45 -21.50
C ILE A 143 -0.07 21.88 -20.21
N GLU A 144 -0.34 20.57 -20.19
CA GLU A 144 -1.00 19.95 -19.03
C GLU A 144 -0.09 19.94 -17.79
N TYR A 145 1.21 19.67 -17.94
CA TYR A 145 2.15 19.76 -16.82
C TYR A 145 2.29 21.20 -16.31
N CYS A 146 2.40 22.19 -17.20
CA CYS A 146 2.38 23.61 -16.80
C CYS A 146 1.05 24.01 -16.15
N HIS A 147 -0.07 23.42 -16.57
CA HIS A 147 -1.39 23.68 -15.97
C HIS A 147 -1.40 23.31 -14.48
N MET A 148 -0.72 22.22 -14.11
CA MET A 148 -0.57 21.76 -12.72
C MET A 148 0.48 22.57 -11.91
N CYS A 149 1.25 23.46 -12.56
CA CYS A 149 2.08 24.46 -11.88
C CYS A 149 1.23 25.64 -11.39
N ASN A 150 0.34 25.34 -10.46
CA ASN A 150 -0.60 26.29 -9.87
C ASN A 150 -0.18 26.67 -8.43
N ILE A 151 -1.01 27.48 -7.76
CA ILE A 151 -0.75 27.96 -6.39
C ILE A 151 -0.73 26.81 -5.39
N ASP A 152 -1.49 25.74 -5.64
CA ASP A 152 -1.55 24.54 -4.78
C ASP A 152 -0.36 23.58 -5.02
N GLN A 153 0.50 23.86 -6.00
CA GLN A 153 1.71 23.09 -6.35
C GLN A 153 1.43 21.62 -6.70
N ASP A 154 0.30 21.34 -7.36
CA ASP A 154 -0.12 19.99 -7.76
C ASP A 154 0.98 19.21 -8.53
N VAL A 155 1.80 19.91 -9.32
CA VAL A 155 2.94 19.34 -10.05
C VAL A 155 3.93 18.57 -9.16
N LEU A 156 4.07 18.91 -7.87
CA LEU A 156 4.95 18.22 -6.91
C LEU A 156 4.37 16.90 -6.40
N CYS A 157 3.06 16.68 -6.56
CA CYS A 157 2.40 15.44 -6.15
C CYS A 157 2.57 14.31 -7.17
N ILE A 158 3.10 14.61 -8.35
CA ILE A 158 3.42 13.63 -9.38
C ILE A 158 4.75 12.97 -9.01
N SER A 159 4.79 11.64 -9.05
CA SER A 159 5.99 10.86 -8.74
C SER A 159 6.89 10.74 -9.98
N TYR A 160 7.89 11.61 -10.10
CA TYR A 160 8.90 11.56 -11.17
C TYR A 160 10.01 10.57 -10.88
N HIS A 161 10.37 10.38 -9.61
CA HIS A 161 11.49 9.53 -9.19
C HIS A 161 11.24 8.86 -7.82
N PRO A 162 11.67 7.59 -7.59
CA PRO A 162 11.46 6.90 -6.31
C PRO A 162 12.05 7.60 -5.08
N LEU A 163 13.12 8.39 -5.26
CA LEU A 163 13.79 9.15 -4.19
C LEU A 163 13.31 10.61 -4.09
N GLN A 164 12.23 10.98 -4.76
CA GLN A 164 11.71 12.35 -4.76
C GLN A 164 11.31 12.84 -3.35
N THR A 165 10.98 11.93 -2.43
CA THR A 165 10.66 12.28 -1.04
C THR A 165 11.88 12.67 -0.22
N GLU A 166 13.08 12.29 -0.68
CA GLU A 166 14.34 12.52 0.04
C GLU A 166 14.97 13.88 -0.29
N ILE A 167 14.39 14.64 -1.22
CA ILE A 167 14.89 15.95 -1.65
C ILE A 167 14.01 17.08 -1.11
N ASN A 168 14.61 18.25 -0.91
CA ASN A 168 13.86 19.44 -0.54
C ASN A 168 12.87 19.81 -1.65
N LYS A 169 11.63 20.13 -1.27
CA LYS A 169 10.57 20.54 -2.20
C LYS A 169 10.91 21.80 -2.97
N ASP A 170 11.63 22.75 -2.36
CA ASP A 170 12.02 24.00 -3.01
C ASP A 170 13.06 23.75 -4.11
N ASP A 171 14.03 22.87 -3.85
CA ASP A 171 15.05 22.48 -4.83
C ASP A 171 14.41 21.71 -5.99
N LEU A 172 13.46 20.81 -5.69
CA LEU A 172 12.68 20.11 -6.72
C LEU A 172 11.86 21.09 -7.56
N MET A 173 11.14 22.02 -6.93
CA MET A 173 10.36 23.03 -7.63
C MET A 173 11.23 23.93 -8.50
N PHE A 174 12.42 24.30 -8.02
CA PHE A 174 13.40 25.06 -8.80
C PHE A 174 13.85 24.27 -10.05
N ALA A 175 14.23 23.00 -9.87
CA ALA A 175 14.65 22.14 -10.98
C ALA A 175 13.53 21.95 -12.03
N LEU A 176 12.30 21.69 -11.57
CA LEU A 176 11.13 21.58 -12.45
C LEU A 176 10.85 22.89 -13.18
N SER A 177 10.89 24.03 -12.47
CA SER A 177 10.66 25.36 -13.06
C SER A 177 11.70 25.69 -14.14
N LEU A 178 12.96 25.31 -13.92
CA LEU A 178 14.03 25.47 -14.91
C LEU A 178 13.73 24.68 -16.19
N GLU A 179 13.28 23.43 -16.05
CA GLU A 179 12.94 22.62 -17.23
C GLU A 179 11.68 23.13 -17.94
N PHE A 180 10.67 23.62 -17.21
CA PHE A 180 9.54 24.30 -17.80
C PHE A 180 9.96 25.55 -18.57
N ILE A 181 10.87 26.37 -18.03
CA ILE A 181 11.42 27.52 -18.75
C ILE A 181 12.08 27.05 -20.05
N ASN A 182 12.94 26.04 -20.01
CA ASN A 182 13.62 25.55 -21.21
C ASN A 182 12.62 25.10 -22.30
N ARG A 183 11.67 24.23 -21.95
CA ARG A 183 10.71 23.67 -22.93
C ARG A 183 9.67 24.68 -23.42
N VAL A 184 9.16 25.54 -22.54
CA VAL A 184 8.17 26.56 -22.92
C VAL A 184 8.77 27.58 -23.88
N ASN A 185 10.02 28.01 -23.67
CA ASN A 185 10.65 28.99 -24.55
C ASN A 185 11.13 28.35 -25.87
N GLU A 186 11.50 27.07 -25.88
CA GLU A 186 11.77 26.34 -27.13
C GLU A 186 10.53 26.23 -28.02
N VAL A 187 9.36 25.89 -27.45
CA VAL A 187 8.10 25.78 -28.19
C VAL A 187 7.54 27.15 -28.57
N GLY A 188 7.63 28.12 -27.66
CA GLY A 188 6.96 29.41 -27.75
C GLY A 188 5.51 29.36 -27.28
N VAL A 189 4.98 30.51 -26.86
CA VAL A 189 3.63 30.62 -26.27
C VAL A 189 2.75 31.53 -27.10
N ASP A 190 1.63 30.98 -27.58
CA ASP A 190 0.57 31.73 -28.24
C ASP A 190 -0.29 32.44 -27.18
N VAL A 191 -0.17 33.76 -27.13
CA VAL A 191 -0.87 34.60 -26.14
C VAL A 191 -2.37 34.62 -26.38
N HIS A 192 -2.82 34.57 -27.64
CA HIS A 192 -4.26 34.54 -27.95
C HIS A 192 -4.86 33.21 -27.51
N ARG A 193 -4.15 32.10 -27.70
CA ARG A 193 -4.55 30.79 -27.16
C ARG A 193 -4.66 30.81 -25.64
N CYS A 194 -3.73 31.48 -24.94
CA CYS A 194 -3.83 31.66 -23.48
C CYS A 194 -5.04 32.50 -23.03
N LEU A 195 -5.50 33.45 -23.85
CA LEU A 195 -6.69 34.25 -23.56
C LEU A 195 -7.98 33.44 -23.79
N GLU A 196 -8.01 32.67 -24.88
CA GLU A 196 -9.17 31.88 -25.31
C GLU A 196 -9.36 30.61 -24.48
N TYR A 197 -8.26 29.93 -24.13
CA TYR A 197 -8.26 28.66 -23.42
C TYR A 197 -7.53 28.79 -22.07
N PRO A 198 -8.27 29.01 -20.96
CA PRO A 198 -7.67 29.27 -19.64
C PRO A 198 -6.69 28.19 -19.16
N TYR A 199 -6.88 26.93 -19.57
CA TYR A 199 -5.99 25.85 -19.15
C TYR A 199 -4.56 26.00 -19.70
N THR A 200 -4.38 26.74 -20.80
CA THR A 200 -3.07 27.00 -21.41
C THR A 200 -2.35 28.21 -20.79
N ALA A 201 -3.05 29.04 -20.00
CA ALA A 201 -2.54 30.30 -19.49
C ALA A 201 -1.31 30.16 -18.57
N ASN A 202 -1.19 29.04 -17.85
CA ASN A 202 -0.09 28.79 -16.93
C ASN A 202 1.27 28.62 -17.63
N MET A 203 1.32 28.44 -18.96
CA MET A 203 2.58 28.46 -19.69
C MET A 203 3.26 29.83 -19.66
N LEU A 204 2.48 30.93 -19.66
CA LEU A 204 3.04 32.28 -19.73
C LEU A 204 3.95 32.64 -18.55
N GLN A 205 3.79 31.97 -17.41
CA GLN A 205 4.65 32.21 -16.25
C GLN A 205 6.09 31.73 -16.46
N PHE A 206 6.31 30.82 -17.41
CA PHE A 206 7.61 30.22 -17.72
C PHE A 206 8.31 30.86 -18.94
N VAL A 207 7.67 31.84 -19.59
CA VAL A 207 8.32 32.63 -20.64
C VAL A 207 9.43 33.48 -20.03
N CYS A 208 10.60 33.53 -20.69
CA CYS A 208 11.76 34.30 -20.24
C CYS A 208 11.40 35.75 -19.90
N GLY A 209 11.82 36.22 -18.73
CA GLY A 209 11.51 37.57 -18.23
C GLY A 209 10.11 37.76 -17.63
N LEU A 210 9.20 36.80 -17.86
CA LEU A 210 7.93 36.70 -17.17
C LEU A 210 8.07 35.87 -15.88
N GLY A 211 6.94 35.77 -15.18
CA GLY A 211 6.76 35.07 -13.93
C GLY A 211 5.28 35.14 -13.56
N PRO A 212 4.81 34.45 -12.52
CA PRO A 212 3.38 34.29 -12.26
C PRO A 212 2.62 35.63 -12.22
N ARG A 213 3.19 36.62 -11.52
CA ARG A 213 2.61 37.97 -11.41
C ARG A 213 2.55 38.73 -12.73
N LYS A 214 3.63 38.67 -13.53
CA LYS A 214 3.71 39.39 -14.82
C LYS A 214 2.82 38.73 -15.88
N ALA A 215 2.78 37.39 -15.91
CA ALA A 215 1.91 36.63 -16.80
C ALA A 215 0.42 36.92 -16.52
N ALA A 216 0.01 36.91 -15.25
CA ALA A 216 -1.35 37.28 -14.86
C ALA A 216 -1.70 38.73 -15.25
N ASN A 217 -0.76 39.66 -15.06
CA ASN A 217 -0.96 41.06 -15.46
C ASN A 217 -1.08 41.22 -16.98
N LEU A 218 -0.25 40.53 -17.76
CA LEU A 218 -0.32 40.53 -19.22
C LEU A 218 -1.71 40.12 -19.71
N LEU A 219 -2.19 38.95 -19.25
CA LEU A 219 -3.53 38.47 -19.62
C LEU A 219 -4.63 39.43 -19.18
N LYS A 220 -4.51 40.01 -17.98
CA LYS A 220 -5.49 40.98 -17.48
C LYS A 220 -5.56 42.23 -18.37
N VAL A 221 -4.41 42.79 -18.76
CA VAL A 221 -4.36 43.97 -19.62
C VAL A 221 -4.94 43.66 -21.00
N LEU A 222 -4.60 42.53 -21.61
CA LEU A 222 -5.15 42.16 -22.91
C LEU A 222 -6.67 41.91 -22.85
N LYS A 223 -7.18 41.33 -21.75
CA LYS A 223 -8.63 41.19 -21.52
C LYS A 223 -9.37 42.52 -21.42
N GLN A 224 -8.69 43.57 -20.96
CA GLN A 224 -9.23 44.92 -20.90
C GLN A 224 -9.13 45.68 -22.23
N ASN A 225 -8.39 45.15 -23.21
CA ASN A 225 -8.10 45.78 -24.49
C ASN A 225 -8.39 44.79 -25.64
N ASP A 226 -9.67 44.43 -25.79
CA ASP A 226 -10.25 43.66 -26.91
C ASP A 226 -9.65 42.27 -27.19
N ASN A 227 -8.93 41.69 -26.22
CA ASN A 227 -8.30 40.37 -26.33
C ASN A 227 -7.39 40.22 -27.56
N LEU A 228 -6.81 41.33 -28.06
CA LEU A 228 -6.00 41.32 -29.28
C LEU A 228 -4.65 41.99 -29.04
N LEU A 229 -3.60 41.18 -29.11
CA LEU A 229 -2.24 41.67 -29.29
C LEU A 229 -1.91 41.70 -30.79
N GLU A 230 -1.89 42.89 -31.40
CA GLU A 230 -1.67 43.05 -32.85
C GLU A 230 -0.19 42.95 -33.27
N SER A 231 0.72 43.36 -32.39
CA SER A 231 2.17 43.27 -32.64
C SER A 231 2.92 43.15 -31.33
N ARG A 232 4.11 42.54 -31.36
CA ARG A 232 5.01 42.44 -30.19
C ARG A 232 5.34 43.82 -29.61
N THR A 233 5.42 44.87 -30.41
CA THR A 233 5.66 46.25 -29.93
C THR A 233 4.58 46.72 -28.95
N LYS A 234 3.34 46.21 -29.07
CA LYS A 234 2.26 46.50 -28.12
C LYS A 234 2.49 45.91 -26.73
N LEU A 235 3.40 44.95 -26.55
CA LEU A 235 3.81 44.51 -25.21
C LEU A 235 4.44 45.67 -24.42
N VAL A 236 5.17 46.55 -25.09
CA VAL A 236 5.75 47.74 -24.46
C VAL A 236 4.69 48.84 -24.32
N THR A 237 4.01 49.19 -25.40
CA THR A 237 3.12 50.38 -25.41
C THR A 237 1.79 50.14 -24.67
N LEU A 238 1.17 48.97 -24.85
CA LEU A 238 -0.11 48.62 -24.24
C LEU A 238 0.07 47.93 -22.89
N CYS A 239 0.90 46.88 -22.85
CA CYS A 239 1.08 46.07 -21.64
C CYS A 239 2.07 46.69 -20.64
N ARG A 240 2.67 47.84 -20.99
CA ARG A 240 3.63 48.58 -20.17
C ARG A 240 4.80 47.72 -19.69
N MET A 241 5.25 46.78 -20.52
CA MET A 241 6.42 45.98 -20.21
C MET A 241 7.68 46.85 -20.26
N GLY A 242 8.52 46.74 -19.22
CA GLY A 242 9.81 47.40 -19.20
C GLY A 242 10.76 46.84 -20.28
N PRO A 243 11.74 47.63 -20.76
CA PRO A 243 12.58 47.27 -21.90
C PRO A 243 13.36 45.96 -21.71
N LYS A 244 13.89 45.71 -20.49
CA LYS A 244 14.57 44.44 -20.17
C LYS A 244 13.64 43.23 -20.21
N VAL A 245 12.38 43.41 -19.83
CA VAL A 245 11.39 42.32 -19.85
C VAL A 245 11.00 42.01 -21.28
N PHE A 246 10.74 43.05 -22.08
CA PHE A 246 10.43 42.93 -23.50
C PHE A 246 11.56 42.22 -24.27
N MET A 247 12.81 42.65 -24.08
CA MET A 247 13.98 42.02 -24.69
C MET A 247 14.12 40.53 -24.32
N ASN A 248 13.71 40.14 -23.11
CA ASN A 248 13.77 38.75 -22.69
C ASN A 248 12.60 37.89 -23.21
N CYS A 249 11.41 38.46 -23.45
CA CYS A 249 10.20 37.68 -23.74
C CYS A 249 9.75 37.72 -25.20
N ALA A 250 10.12 38.75 -25.97
CA ALA A 250 9.47 39.04 -27.25
C ALA A 250 9.58 37.89 -28.26
N GLY A 251 10.76 37.26 -28.39
CA GLY A 251 10.97 36.14 -29.33
C GLY A 251 10.19 34.86 -28.99
N PHE A 252 9.75 34.72 -27.74
CA PHE A 252 9.04 33.54 -27.26
C PHE A 252 7.51 33.71 -27.27
N ILE A 253 7.02 34.93 -27.45
CA ILE A 253 5.60 35.22 -27.62
C ILE A 253 5.24 35.05 -29.09
N LYS A 254 4.44 34.01 -29.37
CA LYS A 254 3.94 33.68 -30.69
C LYS A 254 2.70 34.52 -30.98
N LEU A 255 2.65 35.13 -32.18
CA LEU A 255 1.46 35.74 -32.74
C LEU A 255 1.12 35.05 -34.06
N ASP A 256 -0.11 34.59 -34.20
CA ASP A 256 -0.60 34.08 -35.47
C ASP A 256 -0.95 35.27 -36.37
N THR A 257 0.02 35.71 -37.17
CA THR A 257 -0.10 36.93 -37.99
C THR A 257 -1.26 36.87 -38.98
N ALA A 258 -1.63 35.67 -39.45
CA ALA A 258 -2.79 35.48 -40.32
C ALA A 258 -4.11 35.75 -39.58
N LYS A 259 -4.26 35.22 -38.36
CA LYS A 259 -5.46 35.50 -37.55
C LYS A 259 -5.52 36.93 -37.07
N VAL A 260 -4.37 37.56 -36.84
CA VAL A 260 -4.30 38.97 -36.44
C VAL A 260 -4.74 39.87 -37.60
N SER A 261 -4.23 39.64 -38.82
CA SER A 261 -4.58 40.45 -40.00
C SER A 261 -6.06 40.36 -40.38
N GLU A 262 -6.73 39.24 -40.09
CA GLU A 262 -8.19 39.12 -40.27
C GLU A 262 -9.00 39.97 -39.27
N ARG A 263 -8.39 40.37 -38.15
CA ARG A 263 -9.07 41.06 -37.03
C ARG A 263 -8.73 42.54 -36.90
N THR A 264 -7.74 43.04 -37.62
CA THR A 264 -7.31 44.43 -37.57
C THR A 264 -6.94 44.96 -38.95
N ASP A 265 -7.28 46.21 -39.22
CA ASP A 265 -6.85 46.94 -40.42
C ASP A 265 -5.43 47.52 -40.28
N ALA A 266 -4.80 47.37 -39.10
CA ALA A 266 -3.45 47.82 -38.85
C ALA A 266 -2.41 46.94 -39.57
N TYR A 267 -1.26 47.54 -39.92
CA TYR A 267 -0.12 46.79 -40.46
C TYR A 267 0.33 45.69 -39.48
N VAL A 268 0.44 44.46 -39.99
CA VAL A 268 0.87 43.29 -39.23
C VAL A 268 2.29 42.91 -39.64
N GLU A 269 3.20 42.89 -38.67
CA GLU A 269 4.57 42.48 -38.90
C GLU A 269 4.67 40.96 -39.09
N VAL A 270 5.06 40.50 -40.28
CA VAL A 270 5.06 39.08 -40.63
C VAL A 270 6.05 38.27 -39.78
N LEU A 271 7.16 38.89 -39.35
CA LEU A 271 8.16 38.27 -38.47
C LEU A 271 7.64 38.00 -37.04
N ASP A 272 6.58 38.67 -36.59
CA ASP A 272 5.94 38.38 -35.30
C ASP A 272 5.34 36.96 -35.26
N GLY A 273 5.15 36.34 -36.43
CA GLY A 273 4.77 34.93 -36.61
C GLY A 273 5.94 33.95 -36.64
N SER A 274 7.15 34.37 -36.25
CA SER A 274 8.37 33.54 -36.18
C SER A 274 9.10 33.70 -34.84
N ARG A 275 10.10 32.86 -34.54
CA ARG A 275 10.99 33.05 -33.37
C ARG A 275 12.04 34.15 -33.54
N VAL A 276 12.13 34.77 -34.72
CA VAL A 276 13.05 35.89 -34.95
C VAL A 276 12.75 36.98 -33.92
N HIS A 277 13.79 37.47 -33.25
CA HIS A 277 13.63 38.49 -32.22
C HIS A 277 13.51 39.89 -32.87
N PRO A 278 12.66 40.81 -32.35
CA PRO A 278 12.50 42.15 -32.91
C PRO A 278 13.80 42.95 -33.09
N GLU A 279 14.82 42.69 -32.28
CA GLU A 279 16.15 43.34 -32.43
C GLU A 279 16.88 42.95 -33.73
N THR A 280 16.48 41.85 -34.36
CA THR A 280 17.11 41.24 -35.55
C THR A 280 16.23 41.29 -36.79
N TYR A 281 15.07 41.98 -36.74
CA TYR A 281 14.16 42.09 -37.88
C TYR A 281 14.83 42.70 -39.11
N GLU A 282 15.69 43.69 -38.90
CA GLU A 282 16.42 44.33 -39.99
C GLU A 282 17.39 43.37 -40.69
N TRP A 283 18.02 42.46 -39.93
CA TRP A 283 18.89 41.44 -40.51
C TRP A 283 18.10 40.42 -41.32
N ALA A 284 16.92 40.01 -40.84
CA ALA A 284 16.04 39.12 -41.59
C ALA A 284 15.54 39.76 -42.91
N ARG A 285 15.20 41.05 -42.90
CA ARG A 285 14.84 41.79 -44.13
C ARG A 285 16.01 41.87 -45.10
N LYS A 286 17.20 42.22 -44.62
CA LYS A 286 18.40 42.29 -45.47
C LYS A 286 18.77 40.93 -46.07
N MET A 287 18.69 39.85 -45.28
CA MET A 287 18.87 38.50 -45.78
C MET A 287 17.90 38.17 -46.92
N ALA A 288 16.66 38.64 -46.84
CA ALA A 288 15.66 38.42 -47.89
C ALA A 288 15.97 39.23 -49.16
N VAL A 289 16.39 40.48 -49.04
CA VAL A 289 16.80 41.33 -50.17
C VAL A 289 18.01 40.72 -50.88
N ASP A 290 19.06 40.36 -50.13
CA ASP A 290 20.30 39.79 -50.67
C ASP A 290 20.05 38.44 -51.36
N ALA A 291 19.22 37.57 -50.77
CA ALA A 291 18.89 36.27 -51.35
C ALA A 291 18.04 36.36 -52.63
N LEU A 292 17.34 37.47 -52.84
CA LEU A 292 16.56 37.72 -54.06
C LEU A 292 17.34 38.54 -55.10
N GLU A 293 18.57 38.97 -54.78
CA GLU A 293 19.38 39.88 -55.61
C GLU A 293 18.60 41.14 -56.02
N ILE A 294 17.72 41.63 -55.14
CA ILE A 294 16.94 42.84 -55.37
C ILE A 294 17.83 44.05 -55.04
N ASP A 295 17.68 45.14 -55.80
CA ASP A 295 18.38 46.40 -55.49
C ASP A 295 18.04 46.91 -54.08
N ASP A 296 19.03 47.41 -53.35
CA ASP A 296 18.93 47.90 -51.97
C ASP A 296 17.90 49.04 -51.79
N THR A 297 17.43 49.63 -52.90
CA THR A 297 16.41 50.68 -52.92
C THR A 297 14.97 50.16 -52.88
N ALA A 298 14.75 48.86 -53.06
CA ALA A 298 13.42 48.25 -53.04
C ALA A 298 12.86 48.10 -51.62
N ASP A 299 11.54 47.94 -51.50
CA ASP A 299 10.89 47.69 -50.22
C ASP A 299 11.28 46.30 -49.66
N PRO A 300 12.00 46.23 -48.52
CA PRO A 300 12.45 44.97 -47.94
C PRO A 300 11.30 44.08 -47.42
N THR A 301 10.10 44.67 -47.22
CA THR A 301 8.92 43.93 -46.76
C THR A 301 8.40 42.99 -47.85
N SER A 302 8.36 43.47 -49.09
CA SER A 302 7.96 42.69 -50.26
C SER A 302 8.93 41.51 -50.50
N ALA A 303 10.24 41.75 -50.34
CA ALA A 303 11.26 40.71 -50.43
C ALA A 303 11.06 39.61 -49.37
N LEU A 304 10.74 40.00 -48.13
CA LEU A 304 10.48 39.05 -47.05
C LEU A 304 9.25 38.18 -47.32
N GLU A 305 8.16 38.76 -47.82
CA GLU A 305 6.95 38.01 -48.19
C GLU A 305 7.23 36.99 -49.30
N GLU A 306 8.03 37.36 -50.31
CA GLU A 306 8.44 36.44 -51.37
C GLU A 306 9.30 35.28 -50.84
N ILE A 307 10.25 35.56 -49.95
CA ILE A 307 11.06 34.52 -49.29
C ILE A 307 10.19 33.58 -48.46
N LEU A 308 9.19 34.10 -47.74
CA LEU A 308 8.27 33.26 -46.97
C LEU A 308 7.39 32.37 -47.87
N GLN A 309 7.14 32.77 -49.11
CA GLN A 309 6.46 31.93 -50.10
C GLN A 309 7.42 30.90 -50.74
N ASN A 310 8.67 31.29 -50.98
CA ASN A 310 9.70 30.47 -51.64
C ASN A 310 11.01 30.42 -50.82
N PRO A 311 11.01 29.70 -49.69
CA PRO A 311 12.14 29.70 -48.75
C PRO A 311 13.42 29.07 -49.29
N ASP A 312 13.33 28.27 -50.35
CA ASP A 312 14.49 27.60 -50.97
C ASP A 312 15.57 28.57 -51.46
N LYS A 313 15.19 29.82 -51.80
CA LYS A 313 16.13 30.86 -52.24
C LYS A 313 17.15 31.27 -51.17
N LEU A 314 16.85 31.05 -49.89
CA LEU A 314 17.79 31.32 -48.80
C LEU A 314 18.95 30.31 -48.71
N LYS A 315 18.91 29.20 -49.45
CA LYS A 315 19.95 28.16 -49.40
C LYS A 315 21.27 28.60 -50.00
N ASP A 316 21.20 29.43 -51.04
CA ASP A 316 22.36 29.88 -51.82
C ASP A 316 23.08 31.06 -51.15
N LEU A 317 22.48 31.65 -50.09
CA LEU A 317 23.07 32.73 -49.32
C LEU A 317 24.20 32.22 -48.41
N ASP A 318 25.40 32.77 -48.59
CA ASP A 318 26.55 32.52 -47.72
C ASP A 318 26.43 33.31 -46.41
N LEU A 319 25.91 32.64 -45.38
CA LEU A 319 25.69 33.23 -44.06
C LEU A 319 26.99 33.51 -43.30
N ASP A 320 28.07 32.80 -43.60
CA ASP A 320 29.36 32.99 -42.91
C ASP A 320 30.01 34.29 -43.40
N ALA A 321 29.97 34.54 -44.71
CA ALA A 321 30.41 35.82 -45.28
C ALA A 321 29.57 37.00 -44.76
N PHE A 322 28.25 36.82 -44.64
CA PHE A 322 27.37 37.85 -44.08
C PHE A 322 27.66 38.12 -42.60
N ALA A 323 27.93 37.06 -41.82
CA ALA A 323 28.31 37.18 -40.41
C ALA A 323 29.64 37.94 -40.23
N ASP A 324 30.63 37.67 -41.09
CA ASP A 324 31.91 38.38 -41.08
C ASP A 324 31.74 39.87 -41.36
N GLU A 325 30.84 40.24 -42.28
CA GLU A 325 30.55 41.65 -42.58
C GLU A 325 29.85 42.35 -41.42
N LEU A 326 28.87 41.71 -40.77
CA LEU A 326 28.28 42.22 -39.53
C LEU A 326 29.31 42.39 -38.41
N ALA A 327 30.27 41.47 -38.31
CA ALA A 327 31.36 41.57 -37.34
C ALA A 327 32.27 42.78 -37.62
N ARG A 328 32.60 43.06 -38.89
CA ARG A 328 33.35 44.26 -39.28
C ARG A 328 32.63 45.57 -38.96
N GLN A 329 31.29 45.57 -39.04
CA GLN A 329 30.46 46.72 -38.69
C GLN A 329 30.30 46.92 -37.17
N GLY A 330 30.87 46.03 -36.34
CA GLY A 330 30.89 46.15 -34.89
C GLY A 330 29.75 45.43 -34.16
N PHE A 331 28.93 44.63 -34.85
CA PHE A 331 27.84 43.86 -34.22
C PHE A 331 28.31 42.54 -33.59
N GLY A 332 29.58 42.17 -33.77
CA GLY A 332 30.17 40.93 -33.28
C GLY A 332 29.82 39.71 -34.15
N ASN A 333 30.21 38.52 -33.70
CA ASN A 333 29.91 37.28 -34.43
C ASN A 333 28.44 36.89 -34.25
N LYS A 334 27.66 36.94 -35.33
CA LYS A 334 26.23 36.65 -35.37
C LYS A 334 25.88 35.45 -36.25
N SER A 335 26.85 34.59 -36.57
CA SER A 335 26.64 33.44 -37.47
C SER A 335 25.44 32.59 -37.02
N ILE A 336 25.43 32.12 -35.77
CA ILE A 336 24.34 31.29 -35.22
C ILE A 336 22.98 31.97 -35.37
N THR A 337 22.90 33.26 -35.05
CA THR A 337 21.65 34.03 -35.17
C THR A 337 21.14 34.06 -36.62
N LEU A 338 22.02 34.21 -37.61
CA LEU A 338 21.63 34.19 -39.02
C LEU A 338 21.17 32.80 -39.46
N TYR A 339 21.83 31.73 -38.99
CA TYR A 339 21.39 30.35 -39.25
C TYR A 339 20.00 30.09 -38.64
N ASP A 340 19.73 30.59 -37.43
CA ASP A 340 18.42 30.48 -36.78
C ASP A 340 17.35 31.30 -37.52
N ILE A 341 17.68 32.52 -37.97
CA ILE A 341 16.77 33.33 -38.81
C ILE A 341 16.43 32.57 -40.08
N ARG A 342 17.42 32.03 -40.80
CA ARG A 342 17.18 31.22 -42.01
C ARG A 342 16.27 30.02 -41.71
N ALA A 343 16.52 29.32 -40.61
CA ALA A 343 15.70 28.17 -40.20
C ALA A 343 14.24 28.56 -39.93
N GLU A 344 14.01 29.69 -39.24
CA GLU A 344 12.66 30.22 -38.96
C GLU A 344 11.95 30.74 -40.20
N LEU A 345 12.66 31.40 -41.14
CA LEU A 345 12.09 31.82 -42.42
C LEU A 345 11.69 30.61 -43.28
N ASN A 346 12.45 29.52 -43.23
CA ASN A 346 12.09 28.27 -43.90
C ASN A 346 10.86 27.61 -43.27
N HIS A 347 10.82 27.51 -41.93
CA HIS A 347 9.74 26.85 -41.19
C HIS A 347 9.42 27.60 -39.89
N ARG A 348 8.48 28.55 -39.97
CA ARG A 348 8.05 29.37 -38.84
C ARG A 348 7.57 28.51 -37.67
N TYR A 349 8.10 28.77 -36.47
CA TYR A 349 7.72 28.06 -35.25
C TYR A 349 7.70 26.52 -35.38
N LYS A 350 8.64 25.95 -36.15
CA LYS A 350 8.79 24.50 -36.24
C LYS A 350 8.92 23.91 -34.83
N ASP A 351 8.14 22.89 -34.53
CA ASP A 351 8.26 22.16 -33.27
C ASP A 351 9.52 21.29 -33.32
N LEU A 352 10.44 21.55 -32.39
CA LEU A 352 11.73 20.85 -32.28
C LEU A 352 11.68 19.73 -31.25
N ARG A 353 10.55 19.54 -30.56
CA ARG A 353 10.37 18.45 -29.61
C ARG A 353 10.42 17.11 -30.33
N ILE A 354 10.81 16.09 -29.57
CA ILE A 354 10.79 14.70 -30.04
C ILE A 354 9.32 14.33 -30.36
N PRO A 355 9.03 13.81 -31.57
CA PRO A 355 7.69 13.34 -31.90
C PRO A 355 7.20 12.28 -30.91
N TYR A 356 5.89 12.22 -30.70
CA TYR A 356 5.30 11.22 -29.82
C TYR A 356 5.54 9.80 -30.35
N GLU A 357 6.00 8.91 -29.47
CA GLU A 357 6.14 7.48 -29.74
C GLU A 357 5.21 6.68 -28.80
N SER A 358 4.49 5.71 -29.37
CA SER A 358 3.65 4.81 -28.59
C SER A 358 4.50 4.04 -27.56
N PRO A 359 4.00 3.83 -26.32
CA PRO A 359 4.79 3.21 -25.26
C PRO A 359 5.21 1.78 -25.63
N SER A 360 6.47 1.45 -25.36
CA SER A 360 7.00 0.10 -25.52
C SER A 360 6.26 -0.90 -24.62
N ARG A 361 6.33 -2.19 -24.95
CA ARG A 361 5.69 -3.26 -24.14
C ARG A 361 6.19 -3.25 -22.69
N GLU A 362 7.48 -3.00 -22.47
CA GLU A 362 8.08 -2.87 -21.14
C GLU A 362 7.53 -1.66 -20.38
N ARG A 363 7.34 -0.53 -21.07
CA ARG A 363 6.74 0.66 -20.47
C ARG A 363 5.28 0.42 -20.11
N ILE A 364 4.51 -0.24 -20.97
CA ILE A 364 3.12 -0.65 -20.67
C ILE A 364 3.10 -1.61 -19.48
N PHE A 365 3.99 -2.61 -19.44
CA PHE A 365 4.10 -3.53 -18.32
C PHE A 365 4.35 -2.78 -17.00
N THR A 366 5.32 -1.87 -16.99
CA THR A 366 5.65 -1.05 -15.82
C THR A 366 4.49 -0.15 -15.42
N MET A 367 3.82 0.49 -16.39
CA MET A 367 2.68 1.38 -16.14
C MET A 367 1.50 0.65 -15.51
N LEU A 368 1.15 -0.54 -16.03
CA LEU A 368 -0.04 -1.29 -15.60
C LEU A 368 0.18 -2.14 -14.36
N THR A 369 1.41 -2.59 -14.09
CA THR A 369 1.71 -3.48 -12.97
C THR A 369 2.46 -2.78 -11.83
N LYS A 370 3.05 -1.61 -12.11
CA LYS A 370 3.96 -0.87 -11.23
C LYS A 370 5.19 -1.68 -10.79
N GLU A 371 5.46 -2.81 -11.44
CA GLU A 371 6.69 -3.59 -11.24
C GLU A 371 7.74 -3.17 -12.26
N THR A 372 8.99 -3.14 -11.81
CA THR A 372 10.16 -2.79 -12.64
C THR A 372 11.12 -3.98 -12.68
N PRO A 373 12.18 -3.95 -13.51
CA PRO A 373 13.24 -4.96 -13.44
C PRO A 373 13.88 -5.08 -12.05
N ALA A 374 13.84 -4.03 -11.22
CA ALA A 374 14.30 -4.07 -9.83
C ALA A 374 13.44 -4.96 -8.92
N SER A 375 12.24 -5.36 -9.37
CA SER A 375 11.38 -6.30 -8.64
C SER A 375 11.85 -7.75 -8.73
N ILE A 376 12.86 -8.06 -9.55
CA ILE A 376 13.50 -9.38 -9.58
C ILE A 376 14.13 -9.65 -8.21
N GLY A 377 13.85 -10.82 -7.63
CA GLY A 377 14.26 -11.20 -6.28
C GLY A 377 13.29 -10.75 -5.17
N LYS A 378 12.30 -9.92 -5.47
CA LYS A 378 11.27 -9.51 -4.51
C LYS A 378 10.41 -10.70 -4.08
N LEU A 379 10.11 -10.76 -2.79
CA LEU A 379 9.17 -11.72 -2.21
C LEU A 379 7.75 -11.19 -2.37
N MET A 380 6.89 -11.95 -3.05
CA MET A 380 5.50 -11.59 -3.31
C MET A 380 4.56 -12.69 -2.80
N LEU A 381 3.46 -12.27 -2.17
CA LEU A 381 2.38 -13.19 -1.82
C LEU A 381 1.49 -13.37 -3.05
N GLY A 382 1.24 -14.62 -3.45
CA GLY A 382 0.33 -14.94 -4.53
C GLY A 382 -0.65 -16.04 -4.16
N ARG A 383 -1.73 -16.16 -4.93
CA ARG A 383 -2.72 -17.24 -4.77
C ARG A 383 -2.60 -18.24 -5.91
N VAL A 384 -2.57 -19.52 -5.58
CA VAL A 384 -2.52 -20.59 -6.58
C VAL A 384 -3.82 -20.59 -7.40
N LEU A 385 -3.71 -20.44 -8.72
CA LEU A 385 -4.85 -20.50 -9.63
C LEU A 385 -5.17 -21.95 -10.02
N HIS A 386 -4.24 -22.60 -10.71
CA HIS A 386 -4.35 -23.97 -11.18
C HIS A 386 -2.97 -24.53 -11.52
N ILE A 387 -2.89 -25.85 -11.56
CA ILE A 387 -1.72 -26.59 -12.02
C ILE A 387 -1.71 -26.56 -13.55
N VAL A 388 -0.55 -26.28 -14.13
CA VAL A 388 -0.35 -26.24 -15.57
C VAL A 388 0.10 -27.62 -16.03
N TYR A 389 -0.72 -28.24 -16.88
CA TYR A 389 -0.41 -29.50 -17.52
C TYR A 389 0.01 -29.24 -18.97
N ARG A 390 1.04 -29.93 -19.43
CA ARG A 390 1.51 -29.90 -20.81
C ARG A 390 1.23 -31.24 -21.46
N LYS A 391 0.47 -31.21 -22.56
CA LYS A 391 0.31 -32.40 -23.40
C LYS A 391 1.54 -32.55 -24.32
N PRO A 392 2.00 -33.79 -24.58
CA PRO A 392 2.96 -34.07 -25.64
C PRO A 392 2.41 -33.58 -26.98
N ARG A 393 3.26 -32.88 -27.75
CA ARG A 393 2.88 -32.28 -29.03
C ARG A 393 2.93 -33.28 -30.19
N ASP A 394 3.70 -34.35 -30.05
CA ASP A 394 3.92 -35.36 -31.08
C ASP A 394 2.87 -36.49 -31.01
N PRO A 395 2.16 -36.83 -32.10
CA PRO A 395 1.25 -37.97 -32.17
C PRO A 395 1.94 -39.32 -31.91
N ASP A 396 3.17 -39.49 -32.39
CA ASP A 396 3.91 -40.77 -32.32
C ASP A 396 4.38 -41.11 -30.89
N GLU A 397 4.56 -40.08 -30.05
CA GLU A 397 4.86 -40.27 -28.61
C GLU A 397 3.66 -40.82 -27.82
N ARG A 398 2.42 -40.60 -28.30
CA ARG A 398 1.21 -41.11 -27.63
C ARG A 398 1.02 -42.62 -27.83
N GLU A 399 1.51 -43.15 -28.96
CA GLU A 399 1.40 -44.57 -29.32
C GLU A 399 2.46 -45.45 -28.63
N ARG A 400 3.60 -44.88 -28.22
CA ARG A 400 4.69 -45.61 -27.53
C ARG A 400 4.47 -45.82 -26.02
N MET A 401 3.24 -45.65 -25.56
CA MET A 401 2.90 -45.60 -24.15
C MET A 401 2.59 -46.99 -23.58
N LEU A 402 3.25 -47.34 -22.47
CA LEU A 402 2.91 -48.53 -21.69
C LEU A 402 2.35 -48.09 -20.34
N PRO A 403 1.11 -48.48 -19.97
CA PRO A 403 0.57 -48.25 -18.65
C PRO A 403 1.55 -48.73 -17.57
N ILE A 404 1.76 -47.93 -16.52
CA ILE A 404 2.69 -48.29 -15.43
C ILE A 404 1.87 -48.90 -14.30
N ARG A 405 2.19 -50.13 -13.89
CA ARG A 405 1.53 -50.77 -12.74
C ARG A 405 2.24 -50.37 -11.45
N ASP A 406 1.49 -49.87 -10.46
CA ASP A 406 2.03 -49.63 -9.13
C ASP A 406 2.10 -50.97 -8.37
N GLU A 407 3.33 -51.42 -8.06
CA GLU A 407 3.57 -52.69 -7.38
C GLU A 407 2.96 -52.75 -5.97
N ARG A 408 2.73 -51.59 -5.33
CA ARG A 408 2.22 -51.52 -3.95
C ARG A 408 0.70 -51.57 -3.87
N THR A 409 -0.01 -50.96 -4.82
CA THR A 409 -1.49 -50.89 -4.81
C THR A 409 -2.12 -51.84 -5.83
N GLY A 410 -1.34 -52.39 -6.76
CA GLY A 410 -1.81 -53.26 -7.84
C GLY A 410 -2.57 -52.53 -8.96
N GLN A 411 -2.80 -51.23 -8.80
CA GLN A 411 -3.52 -50.35 -9.72
C GLN A 411 -2.61 -49.84 -10.84
N TRP A 412 -3.22 -49.51 -11.98
CA TRP A 412 -2.54 -48.94 -13.13
C TRP A 412 -2.51 -47.42 -13.05
N LYS A 413 -1.38 -46.83 -13.47
CA LYS A 413 -1.13 -45.38 -13.51
C LYS A 413 -0.95 -44.93 -14.96
N CYS A 414 -1.51 -43.77 -15.27
CA CYS A 414 -1.19 -43.08 -16.52
C CYS A 414 0.21 -42.47 -16.43
N GLN A 415 1.08 -42.75 -17.41
CA GLN A 415 2.46 -42.26 -17.46
C GLN A 415 2.58 -40.74 -17.72
N TYR A 416 1.51 -40.06 -18.13
CA TYR A 416 1.50 -38.60 -18.30
C TYR A 416 1.03 -37.85 -17.05
N CYS A 417 -0.19 -38.13 -16.56
CA CYS A 417 -0.77 -37.39 -15.43
C CYS A 417 -0.55 -38.04 -14.06
N TYR A 418 0.05 -39.23 -14.01
CA TYR A 418 0.36 -40.00 -12.79
C TYR A 418 -0.82 -40.30 -11.86
N LYS A 419 -2.07 -40.14 -12.33
CA LYS A 419 -3.27 -40.49 -11.55
C LYS A 419 -3.31 -41.99 -11.22
N PRO A 420 -3.48 -42.38 -9.95
CA PRO A 420 -3.40 -43.78 -9.49
C PRO A 420 -4.70 -44.60 -9.57
N ASP A 421 -5.70 -44.17 -10.34
CA ASP A 421 -7.07 -44.64 -10.11
C ASP A 421 -7.58 -45.74 -11.06
N PHE A 422 -6.73 -46.37 -11.89
CA PHE A 422 -7.19 -47.31 -12.92
C PHE A 422 -7.09 -48.77 -12.46
N SER A 423 -8.21 -49.49 -12.57
CA SER A 423 -8.27 -50.91 -12.21
C SER A 423 -7.71 -51.80 -13.32
N ASN A 424 -7.90 -51.41 -14.58
CA ASN A 424 -7.51 -52.16 -15.77
C ASN A 424 -6.80 -51.28 -16.82
N THR A 425 -5.98 -51.90 -17.67
CA THR A 425 -5.26 -51.21 -18.77
C THR A 425 -6.19 -50.50 -19.75
N ASN A 426 -7.38 -51.06 -20.03
CA ASN A 426 -8.38 -50.42 -20.91
C ASN A 426 -8.89 -49.07 -20.38
N GLU A 427 -9.01 -48.91 -19.06
CA GLU A 427 -9.42 -47.64 -18.45
C GLU A 427 -8.32 -46.58 -18.60
N VAL A 428 -7.04 -46.99 -18.56
CA VAL A 428 -5.90 -46.11 -18.85
C VAL A 428 -5.94 -45.63 -20.30
N TRP A 429 -6.24 -46.51 -21.25
CA TRP A 429 -6.34 -46.16 -22.68
C TRP A 429 -7.47 -45.16 -22.97
N GLN A 430 -8.65 -45.35 -22.37
CA GLN A 430 -9.75 -44.36 -22.46
C GLN A 430 -9.38 -43.03 -21.80
N HIS A 431 -8.60 -43.07 -20.72
CA HIS A 431 -8.14 -41.86 -20.05
C HIS A 431 -7.13 -41.06 -20.90
N ILE A 432 -6.26 -41.71 -21.68
CA ILE A 432 -5.20 -41.03 -22.46
C ILE A 432 -5.76 -39.93 -23.37
N ASP A 433 -6.91 -40.15 -24.01
CA ASP A 433 -7.56 -39.14 -24.85
C ASP A 433 -8.06 -37.93 -24.06
N SER A 434 -8.58 -38.17 -22.85
CA SER A 434 -9.04 -37.15 -21.90
C SER A 434 -7.92 -36.59 -21.01
N CYS A 435 -6.69 -37.09 -21.13
CA CYS A 435 -5.61 -36.84 -20.19
C CYS A 435 -5.19 -35.36 -20.22
N PRO A 436 -5.04 -34.70 -19.06
CA PRO A 436 -4.59 -33.31 -19.00
C PRO A 436 -3.13 -33.14 -19.46
N GLY A 437 -2.32 -34.21 -19.45
CA GLY A 437 -0.89 -34.20 -19.77
C GLY A 437 0.00 -34.20 -18.53
N GLN A 438 1.31 -33.98 -18.72
CA GLN A 438 2.29 -33.96 -17.63
C GLN A 438 2.20 -32.65 -16.83
N PRO A 439 2.15 -32.70 -15.49
CA PRO A 439 2.19 -31.48 -14.68
C PRO A 439 3.57 -30.83 -14.81
N VAL A 440 3.63 -29.56 -15.25
CA VAL A 440 4.91 -28.84 -15.48
C VAL A 440 5.17 -27.80 -14.39
N GLY A 441 4.12 -27.29 -13.76
CA GLY A 441 4.24 -26.28 -12.73
C GLY A 441 2.90 -25.78 -12.22
N VAL A 442 2.95 -24.76 -11.38
CA VAL A 442 1.77 -24.13 -10.77
C VAL A 442 1.67 -22.69 -11.26
N LYS A 443 0.46 -22.29 -11.67
CA LYS A 443 0.17 -20.88 -12.00
C LYS A 443 -0.36 -20.18 -10.78
N VAL A 444 0.25 -19.05 -10.44
CA VAL A 444 -0.05 -18.21 -9.28
C VAL A 444 -0.55 -16.85 -9.79
N ARG A 445 -1.42 -16.19 -9.03
CA ARG A 445 -1.84 -14.81 -9.28
C ARG A 445 -1.35 -13.93 -8.14
N PHE A 446 -0.71 -12.83 -8.50
CA PHE A 446 -0.31 -11.78 -7.56
C PHE A 446 -1.38 -10.69 -7.48
N ASP A 447 -1.34 -9.91 -6.40
CA ASP A 447 -2.32 -8.84 -6.16
C ASP A 447 -2.19 -7.68 -7.16
N ASN A 448 -1.00 -7.46 -7.72
CA ASN A 448 -0.74 -6.51 -8.81
C ASN A 448 -1.29 -6.95 -10.18
N GLY A 449 -1.95 -8.10 -10.27
CA GLY A 449 -2.56 -8.62 -11.49
C GLY A 449 -1.64 -9.45 -12.38
N ILE A 450 -0.33 -9.52 -12.10
CA ILE A 450 0.63 -10.38 -12.82
C ILE A 450 0.31 -11.85 -12.55
N THR A 451 0.51 -12.69 -13.56
CA THR A 451 0.46 -14.15 -13.38
C THR A 451 1.86 -14.72 -13.13
N GLY A 452 2.06 -15.34 -11.98
CA GLY A 452 3.27 -16.11 -11.67
C GLY A 452 3.21 -17.51 -12.26
N PHE A 453 4.34 -18.02 -12.74
CA PHE A 453 4.53 -19.42 -13.09
C PHE A 453 5.65 -20.00 -12.23
N VAL A 454 5.33 -21.06 -11.48
CA VAL A 454 6.28 -21.79 -10.63
C VAL A 454 6.51 -23.16 -11.26
N PRO A 455 7.63 -23.36 -11.99
CA PRO A 455 8.04 -24.67 -12.49
C PRO A 455 8.16 -25.71 -11.37
N ASN A 456 7.92 -26.99 -11.64
CA ASN A 456 8.02 -28.07 -10.62
C ASN A 456 9.35 -28.04 -9.87
N LYS A 457 10.46 -27.77 -10.58
CA LYS A 457 11.79 -27.64 -9.98
C LYS A 457 11.85 -26.63 -8.84
N TYR A 458 11.01 -25.58 -8.86
CA TYR A 458 11.05 -24.48 -7.91
C TYR A 458 9.92 -24.51 -6.86
N ILE A 459 9.20 -25.63 -6.72
CA ILE A 459 8.16 -25.78 -5.68
C ILE A 459 8.76 -26.16 -4.32
N SER A 460 9.78 -27.02 -4.32
CA SER A 460 10.40 -27.56 -3.10
C SER A 460 11.92 -27.70 -3.31
N ASP A 461 12.67 -27.64 -2.21
CA ASP A 461 14.13 -27.85 -2.21
C ASP A 461 14.49 -29.28 -2.66
N ARG A 462 13.54 -30.21 -2.53
CA ARG A 462 13.65 -31.60 -3.01
C ARG A 462 12.63 -31.81 -4.14
N PRO A 463 12.99 -31.56 -5.41
CA PRO A 463 12.06 -31.68 -6.53
C PRO A 463 11.57 -33.11 -6.74
N ASP A 464 12.35 -34.13 -6.36
CA ASP A 464 11.96 -35.55 -6.47
C ASP A 464 10.99 -36.01 -5.35
N SER A 465 10.66 -35.12 -4.41
CA SER A 465 9.82 -35.47 -3.25
C SER A 465 8.31 -35.47 -3.54
N PHE A 466 7.90 -35.13 -4.76
CA PHE A 466 6.51 -35.16 -5.20
C PHE A 466 6.47 -35.36 -6.72
N VAL A 467 5.45 -36.04 -7.22
CA VAL A 467 5.26 -36.28 -8.67
C VAL A 467 4.23 -35.31 -9.23
N ASP A 468 3.11 -35.12 -8.52
CA ASP A 468 2.11 -34.10 -8.86
C ASP A 468 2.24 -32.88 -7.91
N PRO A 469 2.41 -31.66 -8.44
CA PRO A 469 2.30 -30.42 -7.68
C PRO A 469 1.05 -30.31 -6.79
N SER A 470 -0.05 -31.01 -7.10
CA SER A 470 -1.27 -31.02 -6.28
C SER A 470 -1.06 -31.54 -4.86
N GLU A 471 -0.07 -32.39 -4.63
CA GLU A 471 0.26 -32.92 -3.30
C GLU A 471 0.83 -31.84 -2.37
N ARG A 472 1.39 -30.77 -2.94
CA ARG A 472 2.06 -29.69 -2.20
C ARG A 472 1.26 -28.39 -2.21
N MET A 473 0.51 -28.14 -3.27
CA MET A 473 -0.20 -26.88 -3.48
C MET A 473 -1.63 -27.11 -3.90
N GLN A 474 -2.56 -26.49 -3.18
CA GLN A 474 -3.99 -26.53 -3.49
C GLN A 474 -4.45 -25.24 -4.17
N ARG A 475 -5.53 -25.32 -4.96
CA ARG A 475 -6.15 -24.14 -5.57
C ARG A 475 -6.58 -23.15 -4.49
N ASN A 476 -6.39 -21.86 -4.77
CA ASN A 476 -6.63 -20.73 -3.87
C ASN A 476 -5.76 -20.67 -2.62
N GLN A 477 -4.80 -21.58 -2.44
CA GLN A 477 -3.85 -21.49 -1.34
C GLN A 477 -2.96 -20.24 -1.52
N PRO A 478 -2.79 -19.41 -0.46
CA PRO A 478 -1.80 -18.33 -0.48
C PRO A 478 -0.40 -18.91 -0.34
N VAL A 479 0.51 -18.47 -1.21
CA VAL A 479 1.90 -18.96 -1.29
C VAL A 479 2.83 -17.77 -1.47
N TYR A 480 3.90 -17.74 -0.69
CA TYR A 480 5.01 -16.81 -0.91
C TYR A 480 5.87 -17.30 -2.06
N CYS A 481 6.07 -16.43 -3.04
CA CYS A 481 6.85 -16.69 -4.21
C CYS A 481 7.91 -15.61 -4.37
N ARG A 482 9.15 -15.98 -4.69
CA ARG A 482 10.17 -15.03 -5.12
C ARG A 482 10.19 -14.91 -6.64
N ILE A 483 10.18 -13.68 -7.16
CA ILE A 483 10.29 -13.41 -8.59
C ILE A 483 11.72 -13.72 -9.04
N LEU A 484 11.88 -14.57 -10.05
CA LEU A 484 13.16 -14.90 -10.67
C LEU A 484 13.36 -14.12 -11.98
N ASP A 485 12.29 -13.97 -12.75
CA ASP A 485 12.30 -13.35 -14.06
C ASP A 485 10.93 -12.76 -14.40
N LEU A 486 10.90 -11.74 -15.23
CA LEU A 486 9.69 -11.03 -15.66
C LEU A 486 9.59 -11.10 -17.19
N ASP A 487 8.43 -11.50 -17.70
CA ASP A 487 8.09 -11.52 -19.11
C ASP A 487 7.03 -10.44 -19.39
N PRO A 488 7.45 -9.26 -19.92
CA PRO A 488 6.56 -8.15 -20.24
C PRO A 488 5.56 -8.47 -21.35
N GLU A 489 5.85 -9.42 -22.24
CA GLU A 489 4.96 -9.75 -23.36
C GLU A 489 3.71 -10.49 -22.90
N LYS A 490 3.87 -11.37 -21.91
CA LYS A 490 2.78 -12.21 -21.39
C LYS A 490 2.17 -11.66 -20.09
N PHE A 491 2.70 -10.56 -19.56
CA PHE A 491 2.38 -10.07 -18.22
C PHE A 491 2.51 -11.21 -17.19
N SER A 492 3.63 -11.93 -17.26
CA SER A 492 3.90 -13.08 -16.40
C SER A 492 5.27 -13.02 -15.75
N ALA A 493 5.38 -13.61 -14.56
CA ALA A 493 6.64 -13.72 -13.83
C ALA A 493 6.99 -15.20 -13.64
N THR A 494 8.25 -15.57 -13.81
CA THR A 494 8.74 -16.88 -13.36
C THR A 494 9.12 -16.76 -11.89
N CYS A 495 8.63 -17.66 -11.05
CA CYS A 495 8.80 -17.54 -9.60
C CYS A 495 9.28 -18.85 -8.94
N SER A 496 9.84 -18.72 -7.74
CA SER A 496 10.25 -19.84 -6.89
C SER A 496 9.55 -19.82 -5.53
N CYS A 497 9.14 -21.00 -5.08
CA CYS A 497 8.55 -21.27 -3.76
C CYS A 497 9.46 -22.15 -2.89
N ARG A 498 10.69 -22.41 -3.34
CA ARG A 498 11.68 -23.20 -2.59
C ARG A 498 11.93 -22.57 -1.22
N SER A 499 11.96 -23.40 -0.18
CA SER A 499 12.26 -22.91 1.17
C SER A 499 13.66 -22.31 1.25
N SER A 500 14.62 -22.72 0.40
CA SER A 500 15.91 -22.05 0.25
C SER A 500 15.76 -20.63 -0.33
N ASP A 501 15.01 -20.49 -1.41
CA ASP A 501 14.89 -19.23 -2.15
C ASP A 501 14.03 -18.22 -1.40
N LEU A 502 13.05 -18.68 -0.62
CA LEU A 502 12.25 -17.82 0.26
C LEU A 502 13.05 -17.34 1.47
N ARG A 503 13.92 -18.20 2.03
CA ARG A 503 14.77 -17.87 3.18
C ARG A 503 16.00 -17.06 2.80
N ASN A 504 16.50 -17.24 1.59
CA ASN A 504 17.64 -16.47 1.11
C ASN A 504 17.31 -14.98 1.24
N LEU A 505 18.05 -14.25 2.05
CA LEU A 505 18.24 -12.83 1.88
C LEU A 505 19.33 -12.69 0.81
N ASN A 506 19.05 -13.05 -0.45
CA ASN A 506 19.99 -12.73 -1.51
C ASN A 506 19.30 -11.91 -2.60
N PRO A 507 19.51 -10.57 -2.57
CA PRO A 507 19.17 -9.71 -3.67
C PRO A 507 20.06 -10.15 -4.83
N GLN A 508 19.49 -10.48 -5.98
CA GLN A 508 20.28 -10.75 -7.18
C GLN A 508 21.03 -9.50 -7.70
N ASN A 509 21.16 -8.45 -6.90
CA ASN A 509 21.99 -7.26 -7.15
C ASN A 509 22.31 -6.54 -5.83
N ASN A 510 23.18 -7.11 -5.01
CA ASN A 510 24.11 -6.30 -4.19
C ASN A 510 25.30 -7.20 -3.88
N LYS A 511 26.39 -7.06 -4.64
CA LYS A 511 27.69 -7.18 -3.99
C LYS A 511 27.62 -6.17 -2.85
N LEU A 512 27.58 -6.67 -1.60
CA LEU A 512 27.82 -5.81 -0.46
C LEU A 512 29.12 -5.06 -0.79
N ASP A 513 29.06 -3.73 -0.72
CA ASP A 513 30.22 -2.93 -1.07
C ASP A 513 31.38 -3.20 -0.11
N ASP A 514 32.57 -2.74 -0.47
CA ASP A 514 33.76 -2.95 0.36
C ASP A 514 33.67 -2.23 1.72
N TYR A 515 32.72 -1.30 1.89
CA TYR A 515 32.47 -0.55 3.11
C TYR A 515 31.39 -1.16 4.02
N PHE A 516 30.74 -2.25 3.59
CA PHE A 516 29.72 -2.91 4.37
C PHE A 516 30.33 -3.60 5.59
N ASP A 517 29.97 -3.13 6.78
CA ASP A 517 30.44 -3.68 8.06
C ASP A 517 29.78 -5.04 8.33
N ARG A 518 30.49 -6.10 7.91
CA ARG A 518 30.06 -7.48 8.08
C ARG A 518 30.05 -7.92 9.54
N GLU A 519 30.95 -7.38 10.35
CA GLU A 519 31.04 -7.74 11.77
C GLU A 519 29.81 -7.25 12.52
N LYS A 520 29.46 -5.98 12.32
CA LYS A 520 28.26 -5.40 12.92
C LYS A 520 26.97 -6.08 12.43
N ALA A 521 26.88 -6.40 11.14
CA ALA A 521 25.70 -7.11 10.62
C ALA A 521 25.51 -8.51 11.25
N MET A 522 26.61 -9.24 11.49
CA MET A 522 26.56 -10.53 12.19
C MET A 522 26.14 -10.37 13.66
N GLU A 523 26.66 -9.34 14.33
CA GLU A 523 26.28 -9.04 15.72
C GLU A 523 24.79 -8.69 15.84
N ASP A 524 24.26 -7.85 14.94
CA ASP A 524 22.86 -7.48 14.89
C ASP A 524 21.96 -8.71 14.65
N GLU A 525 22.34 -9.60 13.73
CA GLU A 525 21.64 -10.86 13.50
C GLU A 525 21.62 -11.77 14.74
N GLU A 526 22.75 -11.88 15.44
CA GLU A 526 22.84 -12.70 16.65
C GLU A 526 22.00 -12.12 17.79
N ASN A 527 22.03 -10.80 17.97
CA ASN A 527 21.20 -10.10 18.94
C ASN A 527 19.71 -10.27 18.63
N GLU A 528 19.30 -10.16 17.37
CA GLU A 528 17.92 -10.44 16.97
C GLU A 528 17.51 -11.89 17.26
N ARG A 529 18.39 -12.87 17.02
CA ARG A 529 18.13 -14.28 17.36
C ARG A 529 17.95 -14.45 18.86
N LYS A 530 18.85 -13.89 19.67
CA LYS A 530 18.76 -13.90 21.14
C LYS A 530 17.44 -13.26 21.62
N ILE A 531 17.03 -12.12 21.06
CA ILE A 531 15.75 -11.46 21.38
C ILE A 531 14.55 -12.35 21.01
N LYS A 532 14.56 -12.98 19.82
CA LYS A 532 13.50 -13.90 19.38
C LYS A 532 13.42 -15.15 20.25
N GLU A 533 14.56 -15.68 20.70
CA GLU A 533 14.63 -16.82 21.62
C GLU A 533 14.11 -16.45 23.01
N GLN A 534 14.51 -15.31 23.56
CA GLN A 534 14.00 -14.81 24.85
C GLN A 534 12.47 -14.61 24.83
N LYS A 535 11.90 -14.09 23.73
CA LYS A 535 10.44 -13.95 23.57
C LYS A 535 9.69 -15.28 23.53
N LYS A 536 10.29 -16.34 22.95
CA LYS A 536 9.68 -17.69 22.93
C LYS A 536 9.67 -18.36 24.30
N VAL A 537 10.70 -18.12 25.12
CA VAL A 537 10.81 -18.65 26.49
C VAL A 537 9.78 -18.04 27.44
N GLN A 538 9.27 -16.84 27.15
CA GLN A 538 8.29 -16.17 28.01
C GLN A 538 6.86 -16.75 27.89
N THR A 539 6.56 -17.47 26.79
CA THR A 539 5.26 -18.12 26.55
C THR A 539 5.29 -19.61 26.91
N ASN A 540 5.72 -19.96 28.12
CA ASN A 540 5.84 -21.36 28.58
C ASN A 540 4.49 -22.10 28.80
N PHE A 541 3.38 -21.60 28.28
CA PHE A 541 2.09 -22.30 28.33
C PHE A 541 1.44 -22.35 26.94
N VAL A 542 0.79 -23.48 26.64
CA VAL A 542 0.04 -23.67 25.41
C VAL A 542 -1.29 -22.92 25.52
N LYS A 543 -1.57 -22.00 24.59
CA LYS A 543 -2.85 -21.29 24.51
C LYS A 543 -4.00 -22.28 24.31
N ARG A 544 -5.06 -22.16 25.11
CA ARG A 544 -6.24 -23.03 25.10
C ARG A 544 -7.43 -22.37 24.45
N VAL A 545 -8.30 -23.18 23.87
CA VAL A 545 -9.57 -22.75 23.30
C VAL A 545 -10.68 -23.23 24.23
N ILE A 546 -10.79 -22.58 25.39
CA ILE A 546 -11.82 -22.85 26.41
C ILE A 546 -12.72 -21.62 26.45
N SER A 547 -14.02 -21.83 26.21
CA SER A 547 -15.02 -20.77 26.27
C SER A 547 -15.60 -20.70 27.68
N HIS A 548 -15.06 -19.81 28.51
CA HIS A 548 -15.53 -19.58 29.88
C HIS A 548 -15.18 -18.15 30.33
N PRO A 549 -16.10 -17.38 30.94
CA PRO A 549 -15.86 -15.98 31.32
C PRO A 549 -14.63 -15.77 32.22
N SER A 550 -14.40 -16.70 33.15
CA SER A 550 -13.26 -16.64 34.09
C SER A 550 -11.96 -17.22 33.52
N PHE A 551 -11.96 -17.81 32.32
CA PHE A 551 -10.77 -18.44 31.74
C PHE A 551 -9.96 -17.49 30.86
N HIS A 552 -8.67 -17.36 31.15
CA HIS A 552 -7.76 -16.45 30.44
C HIS A 552 -6.43 -17.12 30.09
N ASN A 553 -5.99 -16.96 28.85
CA ASN A 553 -4.67 -17.42 28.39
C ASN A 553 -3.56 -16.44 28.82
N VAL A 554 -3.26 -16.41 30.11
CA VAL A 554 -2.34 -15.45 30.73
C VAL A 554 -1.29 -16.14 31.62
N THR A 555 -0.14 -15.49 31.80
CA THR A 555 0.90 -15.97 32.72
C THR A 555 0.50 -15.76 34.18
N TYR A 556 1.26 -16.37 35.11
CA TYR A 556 1.13 -16.12 36.55
C TYR A 556 1.13 -14.61 36.89
N ARG A 557 2.10 -13.86 36.36
CA ARG A 557 2.28 -12.43 36.66
C ARG A 557 1.16 -11.57 36.08
N ASP A 558 0.69 -11.93 34.89
CA ASP A 558 -0.40 -11.21 34.26
C ASP A 558 -1.74 -11.48 34.97
N ALA A 559 -1.94 -12.70 35.49
CA ALA A 559 -3.12 -13.03 36.29
C ALA A 559 -3.19 -12.22 37.60
N GLU A 560 -2.06 -12.07 38.31
CA GLU A 560 -2.01 -11.20 39.51
C GLU A 560 -2.31 -9.73 39.16
N ARG A 561 -1.73 -9.23 38.06
CA ARG A 561 -1.97 -7.84 37.61
C ARG A 561 -3.43 -7.62 37.22
N MET A 562 -4.09 -8.62 36.65
CA MET A 562 -5.52 -8.56 36.36
C MET A 562 -6.31 -8.53 37.66
N LEU A 563 -6.09 -9.49 38.56
CA LEU A 563 -6.80 -9.63 39.84
C LEU A 563 -6.65 -8.43 40.80
N GLN A 564 -5.62 -7.59 40.65
CA GLN A 564 -5.52 -6.34 41.39
C GLN A 564 -6.76 -5.46 41.24
N LYS A 565 -7.39 -5.45 40.06
CA LYS A 565 -8.59 -4.65 39.76
C LYS A 565 -9.91 -5.29 40.21
N PHE A 566 -9.87 -6.56 40.58
CA PHE A 566 -11.04 -7.37 40.94
C PHE A 566 -11.33 -7.26 42.44
N GLU A 567 -12.59 -7.50 42.81
CA GLU A 567 -13.05 -7.53 44.20
C GLU A 567 -12.58 -8.81 44.92
N GLN A 568 -12.63 -8.79 46.25
CA GLN A 568 -12.26 -9.95 47.07
C GLN A 568 -13.21 -11.13 46.79
N GLY A 569 -12.62 -12.31 46.56
CA GLY A 569 -13.34 -13.53 46.21
C GLY A 569 -13.46 -13.82 44.72
N GLU A 570 -13.09 -12.88 43.84
CA GLU A 570 -13.07 -13.13 42.40
C GLU A 570 -11.87 -13.99 42.00
N ALA A 571 -12.06 -14.80 40.94
CA ALA A 571 -11.09 -15.80 40.51
C ALA A 571 -10.88 -15.82 39.00
N ILE A 572 -9.63 -16.04 38.58
CA ILE A 572 -9.21 -16.24 37.20
C ILE A 572 -8.65 -17.66 37.05
N ILE A 573 -9.13 -18.36 36.05
CA ILE A 573 -8.63 -19.68 35.66
C ILE A 573 -7.66 -19.50 34.50
N ARG A 574 -6.47 -20.08 34.61
CA ARG A 574 -5.43 -19.98 33.56
C ARG A 574 -4.77 -21.34 33.29
N PRO A 575 -4.14 -21.51 32.13
CA PRO A 575 -3.26 -22.64 31.90
C PRO A 575 -2.17 -22.75 32.97
N SER A 576 -1.89 -23.97 33.42
CA SER A 576 -0.77 -24.23 34.31
C SER A 576 0.54 -24.28 33.51
N SER A 577 1.63 -23.78 34.09
CA SER A 577 2.98 -23.95 33.57
C SER A 577 3.57 -25.33 33.88
N LYS A 578 2.92 -26.12 34.75
CA LYS A 578 3.40 -27.45 35.15
C LYS A 578 3.26 -28.47 34.03
N SER A 579 2.10 -28.52 33.38
CA SER A 579 1.86 -29.42 32.26
C SER A 579 0.60 -29.04 31.49
N VAL A 580 0.43 -29.68 30.33
CA VAL A 580 -0.79 -29.53 29.52
C VAL A 580 -2.02 -30.20 30.13
N SER A 581 -1.90 -30.92 31.24
CA SER A 581 -3.01 -31.59 31.93
C SER A 581 -3.39 -30.90 33.24
N HIS A 582 -2.94 -29.66 33.45
CA HIS A 582 -3.21 -28.90 34.65
C HIS A 582 -3.72 -27.50 34.31
N LEU A 583 -4.66 -27.01 35.10
CA LEU A 583 -5.07 -25.61 35.18
C LEU A 583 -4.66 -25.02 36.52
N THR A 584 -4.62 -23.70 36.61
CA THR A 584 -4.44 -23.01 37.88
C THR A 584 -5.59 -22.02 38.07
N VAL A 585 -6.33 -22.19 39.16
CA VAL A 585 -7.34 -21.24 39.62
C VAL A 585 -6.65 -20.27 40.57
N THR A 586 -6.59 -18.99 40.20
CA THR A 586 -6.03 -17.94 41.03
C THR A 586 -7.16 -17.07 41.53
N TRP A 587 -7.30 -16.93 42.85
CA TRP A 587 -8.36 -16.09 43.44
C TRP A 587 -7.81 -15.10 44.46
N LYS A 588 -8.51 -13.98 44.65
CA LYS A 588 -8.11 -12.89 45.54
C LYS A 588 -8.60 -13.14 46.96
N VAL A 589 -7.68 -13.48 47.87
CA VAL A 589 -7.98 -13.77 49.29
C VAL A 589 -8.18 -12.49 50.08
N ALA A 590 -7.24 -11.57 49.93
CA ALA A 590 -7.19 -10.25 50.56
C ALA A 590 -6.41 -9.29 49.63
N GLU A 591 -6.37 -8.00 49.97
CA GLU A 591 -5.68 -7.02 49.13
C GLU A 591 -4.19 -7.35 48.98
N GLY A 592 -3.74 -7.55 47.74
CA GLY A 592 -2.36 -7.95 47.43
C GLY A 592 -1.99 -9.40 47.82
N ILE A 593 -2.95 -10.26 48.16
CA ILE A 593 -2.73 -11.67 48.52
C ILE A 593 -3.60 -12.58 47.64
N TYR A 594 -2.95 -13.38 46.79
CA TYR A 594 -3.60 -14.27 45.83
C TYR A 594 -3.25 -15.73 46.12
N GLN A 595 -4.25 -16.60 46.12
CA GLN A 595 -4.03 -18.04 46.28
C GLN A 595 -4.16 -18.74 44.93
N HIS A 596 -3.18 -19.58 44.62
CA HIS A 596 -3.11 -20.34 43.37
C HIS A 596 -3.37 -21.83 43.65
N ILE A 597 -4.52 -22.31 43.21
CA ILE A 597 -4.95 -23.69 43.37
C ILE A 597 -4.69 -24.45 42.06
N ASP A 598 -3.97 -25.56 42.16
CA ASP A 598 -3.67 -26.44 41.03
C ASP A 598 -4.84 -27.39 40.80
N VAL A 599 -5.34 -27.44 39.57
CA VAL A 599 -6.45 -28.29 39.16
C VAL A 599 -5.91 -29.30 38.16
N LYS A 600 -5.99 -30.59 38.49
CA LYS A 600 -5.57 -31.67 37.60
C LYS A 600 -6.73 -32.05 36.69
N GLU A 601 -6.47 -32.19 35.40
CA GLU A 601 -7.47 -32.53 34.39
C GLU A 601 -7.25 -33.94 33.85
N GLU A 602 -8.32 -34.74 33.78
CA GLU A 602 -8.30 -36.09 33.23
C GLU A 602 -9.31 -36.26 32.07
N GLY A 603 -9.09 -37.27 31.22
CA GLY A 603 -10.01 -37.60 30.11
C GLY A 603 -10.00 -36.63 28.92
N LYS A 604 -8.86 -36.01 28.58
CA LYS A 604 -8.75 -35.05 27.46
C LYS A 604 -8.86 -35.70 26.08
N GLN A 605 -9.70 -35.12 25.21
CA GLN A 605 -9.77 -35.49 23.79
C GLN A 605 -8.62 -34.88 22.96
N HIS A 606 -8.28 -33.60 23.23
CA HIS A 606 -7.22 -32.87 22.54
C HIS A 606 -6.44 -31.98 23.52
N GLN A 607 -5.18 -31.67 23.18
CA GLN A 607 -4.28 -30.86 24.01
C GLN A 607 -4.72 -29.39 24.16
N PHE A 608 -5.73 -28.92 23.43
CA PHE A 608 -6.22 -27.54 23.48
C PHE A 608 -7.57 -27.38 24.21
N SER A 609 -8.22 -28.51 24.53
CA SER A 609 -9.55 -28.58 25.14
C SER A 609 -9.46 -28.85 26.65
N LEU A 610 -10.56 -28.57 27.35
CA LEU A 610 -10.77 -28.91 28.76
C LEU A 610 -10.91 -30.43 28.94
N GLY A 611 -10.41 -30.97 30.05
CA GLY A 611 -10.65 -32.37 30.45
C GLY A 611 -12.12 -32.65 30.78
N LYS A 612 -12.48 -33.94 30.85
CA LYS A 612 -13.83 -34.38 31.25
C LYS A 612 -14.03 -34.38 32.77
N THR A 613 -12.95 -34.55 33.51
CA THR A 613 -12.96 -34.61 34.97
C THR A 613 -11.87 -33.69 35.49
N LEU A 614 -12.22 -32.85 36.47
CA LEU A 614 -11.33 -31.88 37.09
C LEU A 614 -11.16 -32.25 38.57
N LEU A 615 -9.92 -32.31 39.03
CA LEU A 615 -9.57 -32.79 40.37
C LEU A 615 -8.86 -31.70 41.16
N ILE A 616 -9.34 -31.42 42.37
CA ILE A 616 -8.67 -30.59 43.37
C ILE A 616 -8.49 -31.42 44.63
N GLY A 617 -7.26 -31.89 44.89
CA GLY A 617 -6.98 -32.80 45.99
C GLY A 617 -7.69 -34.15 45.80
N SER A 618 -8.69 -34.44 46.63
CA SER A 618 -9.54 -35.64 46.57
C SER A 618 -10.91 -35.40 45.92
N ASP A 619 -11.24 -34.16 45.59
CA ASP A 619 -12.58 -33.78 45.14
C ASP A 619 -12.65 -33.75 43.62
N GLU A 620 -13.67 -34.39 43.06
CA GLU A 620 -13.97 -34.43 41.61
C GLU A 620 -15.02 -33.39 41.23
N PHE A 621 -14.80 -32.71 40.11
CA PHE A 621 -15.66 -31.68 39.53
C PHE A 621 -15.88 -31.93 38.03
N GLU A 622 -17.07 -31.63 37.54
CA GLU A 622 -17.48 -31.83 36.14
C GLU A 622 -17.12 -30.65 35.23
N ASP A 623 -17.26 -29.42 35.73
CA ASP A 623 -16.96 -28.21 34.98
C ASP A 623 -16.27 -27.10 35.82
N LEU A 624 -15.93 -25.99 35.15
CA LEU A 624 -15.22 -24.88 35.79
C LEU A 624 -16.14 -24.05 36.71
N ASP A 625 -17.44 -23.97 36.41
CA ASP A 625 -18.41 -23.22 37.22
C ASP A 625 -18.68 -23.93 38.55
N GLU A 626 -18.70 -25.27 38.57
CA GLU A 626 -18.81 -26.08 39.76
C GLU A 626 -17.61 -25.88 40.69
N ILE A 627 -16.39 -25.77 40.14
CA ILE A 627 -15.19 -25.43 40.94
C ILE A 627 -15.34 -24.07 41.59
N LEU A 628 -15.80 -23.06 40.83
CA LEU A 628 -15.99 -21.72 41.36
C LEU A 628 -17.08 -21.71 42.45
N ALA A 629 -18.20 -22.41 42.24
CA ALA A 629 -19.34 -22.41 43.15
C ALA A 629 -19.12 -23.27 44.41
N ARG A 630 -18.54 -24.47 44.28
CA ARG A 630 -18.40 -25.42 45.39
C ARG A 630 -17.09 -25.26 46.16
N HIS A 631 -16.04 -24.73 45.54
CA HIS A 631 -14.71 -24.58 46.16
C HIS A 631 -14.37 -23.13 46.48
N ILE A 632 -14.42 -22.23 45.48
CA ILE A 632 -13.93 -20.85 45.64
C ILE A 632 -14.92 -19.96 46.40
N GLN A 633 -16.21 -19.97 46.05
CA GLN A 633 -17.22 -19.10 46.67
C GLN A 633 -17.36 -19.32 48.19
N PRO A 634 -17.40 -20.56 48.73
CA PRO A 634 -17.43 -20.78 50.18
C PRO A 634 -16.17 -20.26 50.87
N MET A 635 -14.99 -20.51 50.29
CA MET A 635 -13.73 -19.98 50.83
C MET A 635 -13.68 -18.46 50.80
N ALA A 636 -14.20 -17.83 49.74
CA ALA A 636 -14.29 -16.39 49.62
C ALA A 636 -15.23 -15.80 50.68
N ALA A 637 -16.36 -16.46 50.96
CA ALA A 637 -17.30 -16.06 52.01
C ALA A 637 -16.66 -16.14 53.40
N PHE A 638 -15.99 -17.24 53.72
CA PHE A 638 -15.26 -17.38 54.99
C PHE A 638 -14.11 -16.38 55.12
N ALA A 639 -13.37 -16.13 54.05
CA ALA A 639 -12.34 -15.08 54.06
C ALA A 639 -12.98 -13.70 54.32
N ARG A 640 -14.14 -13.41 53.72
CA ARG A 640 -14.87 -12.15 53.95
C ARG A 640 -15.37 -12.02 55.39
N ASP A 641 -15.80 -13.10 56.01
CA ASP A 641 -16.18 -13.12 57.43
C ASP A 641 -14.99 -12.74 58.33
N VAL A 642 -13.78 -13.15 57.97
CA VAL A 642 -12.55 -12.75 58.67
C VAL A 642 -12.24 -11.28 58.44
N LEU A 643 -12.26 -10.83 57.18
CA LEU A 643 -11.93 -9.45 56.82
C LEU A 643 -12.91 -8.43 57.42
N SER A 644 -14.19 -8.80 57.57
CA SER A 644 -15.23 -7.96 58.17
C SER A 644 -15.26 -8.01 59.71
N HIS A 645 -14.44 -8.86 60.33
CA HIS A 645 -14.42 -9.00 61.77
C HIS A 645 -13.81 -7.76 62.46
N LYS A 646 -14.40 -7.34 63.58
CA LYS A 646 -13.98 -6.12 64.32
C LYS A 646 -12.54 -6.12 64.86
N TYR A 647 -11.91 -7.30 64.96
CA TYR A 647 -10.50 -7.46 65.37
C TYR A 647 -9.58 -7.83 64.21
N PHE A 648 -10.05 -7.66 62.98
CA PHE A 648 -9.21 -7.74 61.80
C PHE A 648 -8.38 -6.46 61.68
N LEU A 649 -7.07 -6.60 61.50
CA LEU A 649 -6.17 -5.48 61.27
C LEU A 649 -6.06 -5.23 59.76
N ASP A 650 -6.77 -4.22 59.28
CA ASP A 650 -6.73 -3.84 57.88
C ASP A 650 -5.38 -3.23 57.48
N GLY A 651 -4.91 -3.54 56.28
CA GLY A 651 -3.64 -3.06 55.73
C GLY A 651 -2.36 -3.68 56.33
N VAL A 652 -2.44 -4.47 57.41
CA VAL A 652 -1.29 -5.12 58.05
C VAL A 652 -1.26 -6.61 57.70
N LYS A 653 -0.11 -7.09 57.23
CA LYS A 653 0.10 -8.51 56.89
C LYS A 653 0.69 -9.28 58.07
N ALA A 654 0.46 -10.59 58.12
CA ALA A 654 0.94 -11.43 59.22
C ALA A 654 2.48 -11.45 59.38
N GLU A 655 3.21 -11.14 58.31
CA GLU A 655 4.66 -11.07 58.30
C GLU A 655 5.19 -9.83 59.05
N ASP A 656 4.37 -8.80 59.23
CA ASP A 656 4.70 -7.58 59.97
C ASP A 656 4.45 -7.76 61.48
N ARG A 657 5.26 -8.65 62.09
CA ARG A 657 5.09 -9.07 63.48
C ARG A 657 5.27 -7.92 64.47
N GLU A 658 6.19 -7.00 64.21
CA GLU A 658 6.49 -5.89 65.13
C GLU A 658 5.29 -4.97 65.32
N ASN A 659 4.62 -4.59 64.23
CA ASN A 659 3.42 -3.75 64.30
C ASN A 659 2.24 -4.44 64.97
N ILE A 660 2.07 -5.75 64.73
CA ILE A 660 1.02 -6.56 65.38
C ILE A 660 1.29 -6.68 66.89
N GLU A 661 2.53 -6.95 67.29
CA GLU A 661 2.92 -7.08 68.70
C GLU A 661 2.76 -5.74 69.45
N MET A 662 3.17 -4.63 68.83
CA MET A 662 2.99 -3.29 69.38
C MET A 662 1.50 -2.95 69.56
N HIS A 663 0.67 -3.24 68.55
CA HIS A 663 -0.78 -3.01 68.62
C HIS A 663 -1.44 -3.78 69.78
N LEU A 664 -1.11 -5.06 69.93
CA LEU A 664 -1.63 -5.90 71.01
C LEU A 664 -1.13 -5.44 72.39
N ALA A 665 0.11 -5.00 72.50
CA ALA A 665 0.67 -4.46 73.75
C ALA A 665 -0.03 -3.17 74.18
N ASP A 666 -0.38 -2.29 73.22
CA ASP A 666 -1.09 -1.05 73.51
C ASP A 666 -2.57 -1.28 73.85
N GLU A 667 -3.25 -2.22 73.20
CA GLU A 667 -4.60 -2.63 73.63
C GLU A 667 -4.59 -3.20 75.06
N ARG A 668 -3.58 -4.01 75.40
CA ARG A 668 -3.41 -4.57 76.75
C ARG A 668 -3.19 -3.49 77.81
N LYS A 669 -2.47 -2.41 77.48
CA LYS A 669 -2.30 -1.25 78.38
C LYS A 669 -3.60 -0.49 78.59
N ARG A 670 -4.45 -0.39 77.56
CA ARG A 670 -5.75 0.32 77.62
C ARG A 670 -6.79 -0.44 78.43
N ASP A 671 -6.83 -1.77 78.32
CA ASP A 671 -7.72 -2.64 79.10
C ASP A 671 -6.96 -3.86 79.65
N PRO A 672 -6.40 -3.77 80.87
CA PRO A 672 -5.63 -4.86 81.48
C PRO A 672 -6.46 -6.10 81.83
N THR A 673 -7.79 -5.97 81.92
CA THR A 673 -8.69 -7.07 82.31
C THR A 673 -8.96 -8.03 81.16
N ARG A 674 -8.83 -7.55 79.92
CA ARG A 674 -9.15 -8.29 78.70
C ARG A 674 -7.90 -8.76 77.96
N ILE A 675 -7.96 -9.94 77.34
CA ILE A 675 -6.91 -10.44 76.45
C ILE A 675 -7.15 -9.88 75.05
N PRO A 676 -6.24 -9.05 74.51
CA PRO A 676 -6.34 -8.56 73.15
C PRO A 676 -5.94 -9.67 72.17
N TYR A 677 -6.66 -9.73 71.05
CA TYR A 677 -6.37 -10.62 69.94
C TYR A 677 -6.73 -9.94 68.63
N THR A 678 -5.98 -10.22 67.58
CA THR A 678 -6.20 -9.68 66.24
C THR A 678 -5.99 -10.76 65.18
N MET A 679 -6.54 -10.50 63.99
CA MET A 679 -6.47 -11.40 62.85
C MET A 679 -5.85 -10.67 61.66
N THR A 680 -4.87 -11.29 61.01
CA THR A 680 -4.20 -10.75 59.82
C THR A 680 -4.06 -11.83 58.73
N PRO A 681 -4.08 -11.45 57.44
CA PRO A 681 -3.85 -12.40 56.36
C PRO A 681 -2.34 -12.64 56.17
N SER A 682 -1.96 -13.87 55.78
CA SER A 682 -0.55 -14.20 55.48
C SER A 682 -0.27 -14.10 53.99
N GLN A 683 0.81 -13.40 53.64
CA GLN A 683 1.34 -13.35 52.28
C GLN A 683 2.15 -14.61 51.95
N ASP A 684 2.90 -15.15 52.92
CA ASP A 684 3.73 -16.35 52.72
C ASP A 684 2.87 -17.61 52.51
N PHE A 685 1.69 -17.66 53.13
CA PHE A 685 0.73 -18.75 53.00
C PHE A 685 -0.66 -18.26 52.59
N PRO A 686 -0.88 -17.95 51.30
CA PRO A 686 -2.19 -17.52 50.82
C PRO A 686 -3.29 -18.55 51.11
N GLY A 687 -4.40 -18.09 51.69
CA GLY A 687 -5.49 -18.93 52.20
C GLY A 687 -5.38 -19.29 53.69
N LYS A 688 -4.31 -18.87 54.37
CA LYS A 688 -4.18 -18.90 55.83
C LYS A 688 -4.23 -17.50 56.43
N PHE A 689 -4.80 -17.42 57.61
CA PHE A 689 -4.83 -16.23 58.45
C PHE A 689 -4.14 -16.53 59.78
N VAL A 690 -3.60 -15.50 60.41
CA VAL A 690 -2.93 -15.60 61.69
C VAL A 690 -3.78 -14.96 62.77
N LEU A 691 -4.11 -15.74 63.79
CA LEU A 691 -4.70 -15.28 65.03
C LEU A 691 -3.57 -14.95 66.00
N SER A 692 -3.39 -13.66 66.26
CA SER A 692 -2.34 -13.13 67.15
C SER A 692 -2.97 -12.68 68.46
N TYR A 693 -2.48 -13.16 69.60
CA TYR A 693 -3.08 -12.87 70.90
C TYR A 693 -2.06 -12.80 72.03
N MET A 694 -2.35 -12.00 73.06
CA MET A 694 -1.43 -11.73 74.18
C MET A 694 -2.03 -12.16 75.54
N PRO A 695 -1.85 -13.42 75.98
CA PRO A 695 -2.48 -13.91 77.20
C PRO A 695 -1.77 -13.44 78.49
N VAL A 696 -0.45 -13.23 78.45
CA VAL A 696 0.36 -12.80 79.62
C VAL A 696 1.28 -11.64 79.22
N ALA A 697 2.57 -11.92 78.91
CA ALA A 697 3.56 -10.92 78.52
C ALA A 697 4.13 -11.13 77.10
N LYS A 698 3.90 -12.31 76.51
CA LYS A 698 4.37 -12.66 75.16
C LYS A 698 3.19 -12.85 74.22
N VAL A 699 3.30 -12.30 73.01
CA VAL A 699 2.34 -12.51 71.94
C VAL A 699 2.51 -13.91 71.36
N LYS A 700 1.41 -14.59 71.10
CA LYS A 700 1.36 -15.88 70.40
C LYS A 700 0.70 -15.68 69.04
N HIS A 701 1.23 -16.35 68.03
CA HIS A 701 0.70 -16.33 66.66
C HIS A 701 0.34 -17.77 66.27
N GLU A 702 -0.93 -18.00 65.95
CA GLU A 702 -1.40 -19.31 65.48
C GLU A 702 -2.10 -19.19 64.14
N TYR A 703 -1.81 -20.11 63.23
CA TYR A 703 -2.44 -20.11 61.91
C TYR A 703 -3.77 -20.85 61.95
N PHE A 704 -4.76 -20.30 61.27
CA PHE A 704 -5.95 -21.04 60.85
C PHE A 704 -6.09 -20.96 59.33
N THR A 705 -6.59 -22.04 58.72
CA THR A 705 -6.70 -22.18 57.26
C THR A 705 -8.16 -22.07 56.85
N VAL A 706 -8.44 -21.29 55.80
CA VAL A 706 -9.77 -21.26 55.19
C VAL A 706 -9.91 -22.46 54.26
N THR A 707 -10.98 -23.22 54.46
CA THR A 707 -11.34 -24.39 53.65
C THR A 707 -12.79 -24.26 53.17
N PRO A 708 -13.22 -24.98 52.12
CA PRO A 708 -14.61 -24.93 51.66
C PRO A 708 -15.63 -25.35 52.73
N GLU A 709 -15.22 -26.15 53.71
CA GLU A 709 -16.06 -26.65 54.81
C GLU A 709 -16.04 -25.73 56.06
N GLY A 710 -15.21 -24.67 56.07
CA GLY A 710 -15.06 -23.75 57.19
C GLY A 710 -13.61 -23.43 57.55
N PHE A 711 -13.37 -23.10 58.81
CA PHE A 711 -12.04 -22.75 59.33
C PHE A 711 -11.37 -23.94 59.98
N ARG A 712 -10.19 -24.31 59.49
CA ARG A 712 -9.35 -25.32 60.15
C ARG A 712 -8.40 -24.65 61.14
N PHE A 713 -8.58 -24.91 62.43
CA PHE A 713 -7.75 -24.39 63.50
C PHE A 713 -7.40 -25.51 64.49
N ARG A 714 -6.12 -25.66 64.85
CA ARG A 714 -5.63 -26.74 65.73
C ARG A 714 -6.13 -28.15 65.34
N GLN A 715 -6.11 -28.47 64.06
CA GLN A 715 -6.59 -29.74 63.46
C GLN A 715 -8.10 -30.01 63.57
N GLN A 716 -8.89 -29.06 64.09
CA GLN A 716 -10.36 -29.13 64.10
C GLN A 716 -10.94 -28.24 63.00
N ILE A 717 -12.11 -28.61 62.48
CA ILE A 717 -12.85 -27.84 61.47
C ILE A 717 -14.04 -27.17 62.15
N PHE A 718 -14.16 -25.85 61.96
CA PHE A 718 -15.23 -25.03 62.51
C PHE A 718 -16.07 -24.45 61.37
N PRO A 719 -17.40 -24.61 61.38
CA PRO A 719 -18.26 -24.17 60.27
C PRO A 719 -18.45 -22.64 60.20
N GLY A 720 -17.96 -21.88 61.17
CA GLY A 720 -18.07 -20.43 61.18
C GLY A 720 -17.06 -19.76 62.10
N LEU A 721 -16.76 -18.48 61.80
CA LEU A 721 -15.69 -17.74 62.47
C LEU A 721 -15.99 -17.54 63.96
N MET A 722 -17.24 -17.18 64.28
CA MET A 722 -17.65 -16.94 65.68
C MET A 722 -17.58 -18.20 66.53
N ILE A 723 -17.87 -19.37 65.97
CA ILE A 723 -17.77 -20.66 66.66
C ILE A 723 -16.30 -20.97 66.96
N MET A 724 -15.42 -20.79 65.95
CA MET A 724 -13.98 -20.93 66.14
C MET A 724 -13.45 -19.97 67.22
N LEU A 725 -13.87 -18.71 67.21
CA LEU A 725 -13.42 -17.71 68.19
C LEU A 725 -13.97 -17.97 69.60
N THR A 726 -15.20 -18.46 69.74
CA THR A 726 -15.76 -18.86 71.04
C THR A 726 -14.99 -20.05 71.61
N TRP A 727 -14.76 -21.08 70.78
CA TRP A 727 -13.95 -22.22 71.17
C TRP A 727 -12.52 -21.79 71.55
N PHE A 728 -11.90 -20.91 70.75
CA PHE A 728 -10.59 -20.34 71.05
C PHE A 728 -10.58 -19.61 72.41
N LYS A 729 -11.60 -18.80 72.73
CA LYS A 729 -11.66 -18.08 74.01
C LYS A 729 -11.74 -19.01 75.22
N GLU A 730 -12.27 -20.21 75.06
CA GLU A 730 -12.31 -21.24 76.10
C GLU A 730 -10.97 -22.02 76.20
N HIS A 731 -10.30 -22.24 75.06
CA HIS A 731 -9.14 -23.14 74.94
C HIS A 731 -7.79 -22.44 74.69
N TYR A 732 -7.71 -21.11 74.74
CA TYR A 732 -6.48 -20.35 74.45
C TYR A 732 -5.32 -20.65 75.42
N ARG A 733 -5.62 -21.19 76.61
CA ARG A 733 -4.61 -21.60 77.60
C ARG A 733 -4.00 -22.96 77.32
N GLU A 734 -4.68 -23.78 76.51
CA GLU A 734 -4.18 -25.10 76.15
C GLU A 734 -3.05 -24.98 75.13
N PRO A 735 -1.99 -25.80 75.24
CA PRO A 735 -0.94 -25.83 74.23
C PRO A 735 -1.52 -26.29 72.88
N PRO A 736 -1.03 -25.74 71.75
CA PRO A 736 -1.40 -26.24 70.44
C PRO A 736 -1.09 -27.75 70.33
N PRO A 737 -1.94 -28.55 69.65
CA PRO A 737 -1.70 -29.97 69.48
C PRO A 737 -0.33 -30.19 68.82
N GLY A 738 0.55 -30.94 69.50
CA GLY A 738 1.93 -31.22 69.07
C GLY A 738 3.04 -30.59 69.90
N ILE A 739 2.73 -29.75 70.90
CA ILE A 739 3.72 -29.19 71.85
C ILE A 739 3.46 -29.79 73.25
N PHE A 740 4.28 -30.76 73.67
CA PHE A 740 4.29 -31.26 75.06
C PHE A 740 4.98 -30.22 75.97
N ASP A 741 4.34 -29.85 77.07
CA ASP A 741 4.86 -28.92 78.07
C ASP A 741 5.67 -29.70 79.13
N ASP A 742 7.00 -29.60 79.07
CA ASP A 742 7.95 -30.35 79.90
C ASP A 742 8.23 -29.64 81.25
N SER A 743 7.18 -29.21 81.94
CA SER A 743 7.28 -28.37 83.14
C SER A 743 6.48 -28.90 84.34
N ARG A 744 6.45 -30.23 84.52
CA ARG A 744 5.89 -30.86 85.74
C ARG A 744 6.74 -31.98 86.33
N HIS A 745 8.06 -31.86 86.40
CA HIS A 745 8.89 -32.68 87.31
C HIS A 745 10.01 -31.84 87.95
N GLN A 746 9.65 -31.01 88.93
CA GLN A 746 10.53 -30.65 90.04
C GLN A 746 9.67 -30.44 91.30
N ARG A 747 9.45 -31.54 92.03
CA ARG A 747 9.46 -31.61 93.49
C ARG A 747 9.75 -33.03 93.91
#